data_AF-A0A536S5X0-F1
#
_entry.id   AF-A0A536S5X0-F1
#
_cell.length_a   1.000
_cell.length_b   1.000
_cell.length_c   1.000
_cell.angle_alpha   90.00
_cell.angle_beta   90.00
_cell.angle_gamma   90.00
#
_symmetry.space_group_name_H-M   'P 1'
#
loop_
_entity.id
_entity.type
_entity.pdbx_description
1 polymer ?
#
loop_
_entity_poly.entity_id
_entity_poly.type
_entity_poly.pdbx_seq_one_letter_code
_entity_poly.pdbx_strand_id
1 'polypeptide(L)'
;MTPEENDLRRALDARSGAPSPEFRTRLRDAFAQGKPGTNFMPAIALATVFVLTVTSVGVLLAARNFGRIHGGLANGARVVTPTPIAMPTTAQLVAPSSNVVWVLVDYAGLYRSTDQGAHWELRPMPAEFGVRPSMSFIDDHEGWLLAPGSPTTQCQQAKAAVWHTTDAGATWQNLFAGGIAESQCKERIWFDDSKQGFISAWDDNNQPTIYFTQDGGHVWKASRLPDPPDFRTLPGGFTLRADWMKRFGSTLYVEASGLQGAGTPYPDIPDRQYIFVSTDRGVTWVWKQKVASRSMVMVSETRWLQLAMPGQSFESTNGGQQFHQYDSDFNTDTPAGAQFVFADAQVGYAEGRGSLQRTIDGGAHWVRIATPGTQHVSGPTPTPGAKGGSIPMPTDAALSAPSANVVWALVAGQYLFRSVDQGKTWQQRQWAPYSGGGGPPMITFVDSMDGWVLFPGVPATSCSAQGAQLWHTYDGAKSWQLIAAAVYGQSVAGALAFDQCKDAIAFADPQHGFLATGDTLDRSTIYRTADGGVTWSASKLPDPPGWVTGNGGVALRVVSIKTFGTTILVDSSGTNDQGLPRSFVFESTDGGAGWKYLVPSLGVETFVTPTRWLRIANNGQAEETLDAGQDWHAYSSDYQDAAGVSSVFVFADDKVGYGTVRGGVHRTVDGGAHWETIKGSWP
;
A
#
# COMPACT_ATOMS: atom_id res chain seq x y z
N MET A 1 -56.68 24.68 1.94
CA MET A 1 -55.94 25.86 1.47
C MET A 1 -55.39 26.56 2.69
N THR A 2 -54.07 26.62 2.78
CA THR A 2 -53.35 27.11 3.96
C THR A 2 -53.24 28.65 3.91
N PRO A 3 -52.98 29.31 5.05
CA PRO A 3 -52.82 30.78 5.11
C PRO A 3 -51.80 31.34 4.09
N GLU A 4 -50.80 30.55 3.72
CA GLU A 4 -49.74 30.89 2.75
C GLU A 4 -50.28 31.06 1.32
N GLU A 5 -51.36 30.39 0.95
CA GLU A 5 -51.99 30.48 -0.38
C GLU A 5 -52.69 31.84 -0.60
N ASN A 6 -53.19 32.45 0.48
CA ASN A 6 -53.86 33.76 0.42
C ASN A 6 -52.87 34.93 0.33
N ASP A 7 -51.67 34.77 0.89
CA ASP A 7 -50.62 35.77 0.82
C ASP A 7 -49.91 35.74 -0.54
N LEU A 8 -49.78 34.56 -1.14
CA LEU A 8 -49.28 34.41 -2.52
C LEU A 8 -50.23 35.06 -3.53
N ARG A 9 -51.55 34.93 -3.34
CA ARG A 9 -52.58 35.55 -4.20
C ARG A 9 -52.60 37.08 -4.07
N ARG A 10 -52.46 37.61 -2.85
CA ARG A 10 -52.33 39.06 -2.62
C ARG A 10 -51.07 39.65 -3.26
N ALA A 11 -49.96 38.90 -3.25
CA ALA A 11 -48.71 39.32 -3.89
C ALA A 11 -48.78 39.31 -5.43
N LEU A 12 -49.59 38.42 -6.02
CA LEU A 12 -49.83 38.32 -7.46
C LEU A 12 -50.79 39.40 -7.99
N ASP A 13 -51.85 39.73 -7.24
CA ASP A 13 -52.79 40.79 -7.63
C ASP A 13 -52.16 42.20 -7.55
N ALA A 14 -51.16 42.41 -6.67
CA ALA A 14 -50.43 43.67 -6.53
C ALA A 14 -49.42 43.98 -7.65
N ARG A 15 -49.22 43.08 -8.63
CA ARG A 15 -48.23 43.25 -9.73
C ARG A 15 -48.82 43.30 -11.15
N SER A 16 -50.13 43.45 -11.32
CA SER A 16 -50.75 43.57 -12.65
C SER A 16 -51.02 45.03 -13.07
N GLY A 17 -49.94 45.77 -13.40
CA GLY A 17 -50.05 47.03 -14.16
C GLY A 17 -50.32 46.75 -15.64
N ALA A 18 -51.22 47.51 -16.27
CA ALA A 18 -51.56 47.36 -17.69
C ALA A 18 -50.31 47.47 -18.61
N PRO A 19 -50.21 46.65 -19.68
CA PRO A 19 -49.02 46.59 -20.53
C PRO A 19 -48.78 47.92 -21.29
N SER A 20 -47.50 48.29 -21.41
CA SER A 20 -47.04 49.56 -21.98
C SER A 20 -47.37 49.70 -23.48
N PRO A 21 -47.45 50.94 -24.01
CA PRO A 21 -47.71 51.20 -25.43
C PRO A 21 -46.74 50.48 -26.38
N GLU A 22 -45.49 50.30 -25.98
CA GLU A 22 -44.43 49.63 -26.76
C GLU A 22 -44.72 48.14 -26.97
N PHE A 23 -45.35 47.47 -26.00
CA PHE A 23 -45.77 46.08 -26.12
C PHE A 23 -46.91 45.91 -27.12
N ARG A 24 -47.85 46.86 -27.17
CA ARG A 24 -48.95 46.86 -28.16
C ARG A 24 -48.46 47.08 -29.59
N THR A 25 -47.40 47.87 -29.76
CA THR A 25 -46.80 48.11 -31.08
C THR A 25 -46.09 46.86 -31.60
N ARG A 26 -45.30 46.17 -30.76
CA ARG A 26 -44.64 44.89 -31.15
C ARG A 26 -45.64 43.79 -31.48
N LEU A 27 -46.78 43.76 -30.79
CA LEU A 27 -47.83 42.77 -31.07
C LEU A 27 -48.51 43.02 -32.43
N ARG A 28 -48.71 44.27 -32.84
CA ARG A 28 -49.24 44.61 -34.17
C ARG A 28 -48.29 44.23 -35.29
N ASP A 29 -46.99 44.45 -35.11
CA ASP A 29 -45.98 44.13 -36.11
C ASP A 29 -45.84 42.61 -36.32
N ALA A 30 -46.05 41.81 -35.27
CA ALA A 30 -46.06 40.35 -35.35
C ALA A 30 -47.25 39.76 -36.13
N PHE A 31 -48.38 40.46 -36.21
CA PHE A 31 -49.55 40.02 -37.00
C PHE A 31 -49.50 40.46 -38.47
N ALA A 32 -48.58 41.35 -38.85
CA ALA A 32 -48.44 41.86 -40.21
C ALA A 32 -47.50 41.02 -41.10
N GLN A 33 -46.76 40.05 -40.54
CA GLN A 33 -45.90 39.15 -41.31
C GLN A 33 -46.64 37.85 -41.65
N GLY A 34 -47.00 37.72 -42.93
CA GLY A 34 -47.67 36.54 -43.49
C GLY A 34 -46.83 35.26 -43.40
N LYS A 35 -47.53 34.12 -43.32
CA LYS A 35 -47.01 32.75 -43.21
C LYS A 35 -45.89 32.41 -44.21
N PRO A 36 -44.89 31.63 -43.78
CA PRO A 36 -44.21 30.67 -44.63
C PRO A 36 -44.40 29.21 -44.16
N GLY A 37 -44.73 28.33 -45.13
CA GLY A 37 -44.34 26.91 -45.21
C GLY A 37 -44.87 25.89 -44.19
N THR A 38 -45.67 24.93 -44.67
CA THR A 38 -46.07 23.70 -43.96
C THR A 38 -44.88 22.91 -43.40
N ASN A 39 -44.85 22.72 -42.08
CA ASN A 39 -43.83 21.97 -41.35
C ASN A 39 -44.26 20.49 -41.20
N PHE A 40 -43.55 19.57 -41.85
CA PHE A 40 -43.79 18.12 -41.83
C PHE A 40 -43.15 17.40 -40.62
N MET A 41 -42.47 18.11 -39.71
CA MET A 41 -41.83 17.51 -38.53
C MET A 41 -42.78 16.68 -37.64
N PRO A 42 -44.05 17.05 -37.41
CA PRO A 42 -44.94 16.23 -36.58
C PRO A 42 -45.24 14.86 -37.19
N ALA A 43 -45.31 14.77 -38.52
CA ALA A 43 -45.55 13.52 -39.24
C ALA A 43 -44.31 12.61 -39.24
N ILE A 44 -43.11 13.18 -39.33
CA ILE A 44 -41.84 12.45 -39.24
C ILE A 44 -41.62 11.91 -37.83
N ALA A 45 -41.97 12.68 -36.79
CA ALA A 45 -41.90 12.23 -35.40
C ALA A 45 -42.84 11.04 -35.14
N LEU A 46 -44.07 11.08 -35.67
CA LEU A 46 -45.04 9.99 -35.55
C LEU A 46 -44.61 8.73 -36.31
N ALA A 47 -44.03 8.88 -37.50
CA ALA A 47 -43.47 7.76 -38.27
C ALA A 47 -42.27 7.11 -37.56
N THR A 48 -41.41 7.91 -36.93
CA THR A 48 -40.23 7.41 -36.19
C THR A 48 -40.64 6.62 -34.94
N VAL A 49 -41.65 7.12 -34.21
CA VAL A 49 -42.20 6.41 -33.05
C VAL A 49 -42.89 5.11 -33.47
N PHE A 50 -43.59 5.09 -34.61
CA PHE A 50 -44.23 3.88 -35.14
C PHE A 50 -43.21 2.84 -35.61
N VAL A 51 -42.13 3.27 -36.28
CA VAL A 51 -41.03 2.37 -36.69
C VAL A 51 -40.31 1.79 -35.48
N LEU A 52 -40.05 2.59 -34.44
CA LEU A 52 -39.40 2.12 -33.20
C LEU A 52 -40.28 1.14 -32.41
N THR A 53 -41.60 1.35 -32.38
CA THR A 53 -42.52 0.43 -31.69
C THR A 53 -42.71 -0.87 -32.48
N VAL A 54 -42.82 -0.82 -33.81
CA VAL A 54 -42.95 -2.02 -34.65
C VAL A 54 -41.65 -2.85 -34.67
N THR A 55 -40.48 -2.21 -34.68
CA THR A 55 -39.19 -2.94 -34.56
C THR A 55 -39.00 -3.55 -33.18
N SER A 56 -39.37 -2.85 -32.10
CA SER A 56 -39.28 -3.38 -30.74
C SER A 56 -40.19 -4.59 -30.51
N VAL A 57 -41.42 -4.55 -31.03
CA VAL A 57 -42.37 -5.69 -30.96
C VAL A 57 -41.94 -6.83 -31.88
N GLY A 58 -41.36 -6.53 -33.05
CA GLY A 58 -40.78 -7.53 -33.95
C GLY A 58 -39.59 -8.28 -33.34
N VAL A 59 -38.69 -7.58 -32.63
CA VAL A 59 -37.55 -8.18 -31.92
C VAL A 59 -38.03 -9.04 -30.74
N LEU A 60 -39.06 -8.62 -30.01
CA LEU A 60 -39.64 -9.40 -28.90
C LEU A 60 -40.40 -10.65 -29.38
N LEU A 61 -41.07 -10.57 -30.53
CA LEU A 61 -41.73 -11.73 -31.16
C LEU A 61 -40.71 -12.69 -31.78
N ALA A 62 -39.62 -12.19 -32.37
CA ALA A 62 -38.51 -13.02 -32.83
C ALA A 62 -37.80 -13.73 -31.66
N ALA A 63 -37.51 -13.01 -30.57
CA ALA A 63 -36.87 -13.57 -29.38
C ALA A 63 -37.71 -14.67 -28.71
N ARG A 64 -39.05 -14.61 -28.80
CA ARG A 64 -39.96 -15.67 -28.31
C ARG A 64 -40.01 -16.92 -29.20
N ASN A 65 -39.73 -16.81 -30.49
CA ASN A 65 -39.77 -17.94 -31.44
C ASN A 65 -38.40 -18.63 -31.65
N PHE A 66 -37.28 -18.03 -31.22
CA PHE A 66 -35.95 -18.66 -31.29
C PHE A 66 -35.62 -19.62 -30.13
N GLY A 67 -36.55 -19.83 -29.19
CA GLY A 67 -36.34 -20.72 -28.04
C GLY A 67 -36.43 -22.23 -28.30
N ARG A 68 -36.55 -22.68 -29.56
CA ARG A 68 -36.65 -24.12 -29.89
C ARG A 68 -35.96 -24.49 -31.21
N ILE A 69 -34.63 -24.49 -31.26
CA ILE A 69 -33.87 -25.34 -32.19
C ILE A 69 -32.64 -25.89 -31.48
N HIS A 70 -32.49 -27.22 -31.50
CA HIS A 70 -31.35 -27.97 -31.00
C HIS A 70 -30.13 -27.86 -31.92
N GLY A 71 -28.94 -27.76 -31.31
CA GLY A 71 -27.70 -28.36 -31.81
C GLY A 71 -26.91 -27.58 -32.87
N GLY A 72 -25.78 -27.00 -32.46
CA GLY A 72 -24.72 -26.54 -33.39
C GLY A 72 -23.73 -25.59 -32.73
N LEU A 73 -22.57 -26.10 -32.32
CA LEU A 73 -21.45 -25.32 -31.78
C LEU A 73 -20.88 -24.36 -32.84
N ALA A 74 -21.02 -23.06 -32.63
CA ALA A 74 -20.19 -22.04 -33.26
C ALA A 74 -19.27 -21.46 -32.18
N ASN A 75 -17.96 -21.75 -32.30
CA ASN A 75 -16.91 -21.15 -31.48
C ASN A 75 -16.81 -19.65 -31.81
N GLY A 76 -17.60 -18.82 -31.13
CA GLY A 76 -17.28 -17.41 -30.95
C GLY A 76 -16.16 -17.30 -29.92
N ALA A 77 -15.09 -16.58 -30.26
CA ALA A 77 -14.02 -16.26 -29.33
C ALA A 77 -14.64 -15.72 -28.02
N ARG A 78 -14.34 -16.38 -26.89
CA ARG A 78 -14.72 -15.89 -25.57
C ARG A 78 -14.19 -14.47 -25.45
N VAL A 79 -15.09 -13.49 -25.34
CA VAL A 79 -14.76 -12.21 -24.73
C VAL A 79 -14.43 -12.53 -23.28
N VAL A 80 -13.14 -12.71 -23.00
CA VAL A 80 -12.65 -12.84 -21.63
C VAL A 80 -12.84 -11.47 -21.01
N THR A 81 -13.88 -11.31 -20.21
CA THR A 81 -13.93 -10.19 -19.26
C THR A 81 -12.67 -10.28 -18.41
N PRO A 82 -11.80 -9.26 -18.41
CA PRO A 82 -10.58 -9.29 -17.62
C PRO A 82 -10.94 -9.55 -16.17
N THR A 83 -10.20 -10.43 -15.51
CA THR A 83 -10.30 -10.56 -14.07
C THR A 83 -9.94 -9.20 -13.46
N PRO A 84 -10.78 -8.63 -12.59
CA PRO A 84 -10.46 -7.37 -11.94
C PRO A 84 -9.15 -7.45 -11.17
N ILE A 85 -8.32 -6.43 -11.31
CA ILE A 85 -7.06 -6.28 -10.58
C ILE A 85 -7.38 -5.83 -9.15
N ALA A 86 -6.86 -6.56 -8.16
CA ALA A 86 -7.05 -6.20 -6.76
C ALA A 86 -6.14 -5.04 -6.35
N MET A 87 -6.69 -4.05 -5.66
CA MET A 87 -5.92 -2.99 -5.00
C MET A 87 -5.45 -3.45 -3.61
N PRO A 88 -4.24 -3.09 -3.14
CA PRO A 88 -3.29 -2.17 -3.76
C PRO A 88 -2.39 -2.87 -4.79
N THR A 89 -2.40 -2.34 -6.01
CA THR A 89 -1.55 -2.75 -7.14
C THR A 89 -0.63 -1.59 -7.51
N THR A 90 0.45 -1.83 -8.26
CA THR A 90 1.23 -0.74 -8.87
C THR A 90 0.51 -0.18 -10.09
N ALA A 91 0.60 1.13 -10.33
CA ALA A 91 0.18 1.71 -11.61
C ALA A 91 1.24 2.68 -12.15
N GLN A 92 1.59 2.53 -13.44
CA GLN A 92 2.40 3.50 -14.17
C GLN A 92 1.46 4.47 -14.90
N LEU A 93 1.77 5.76 -14.86
CA LEU A 93 1.03 6.85 -15.51
C LEU A 93 1.81 7.44 -16.70
N VAL A 94 1.10 7.77 -17.77
CA VAL A 94 1.57 8.64 -18.86
C VAL A 94 0.42 9.57 -19.27
N ALA A 95 0.66 10.88 -19.31
CA ALA A 95 -0.37 11.87 -19.67
C ALA A 95 0.15 12.79 -20.79
N PRO A 96 -0.02 12.40 -22.07
CA PRO A 96 0.54 13.15 -23.20
C PRO A 96 -0.18 14.48 -23.48
N SER A 97 -1.43 14.62 -23.03
CA SER A 97 -2.18 15.88 -23.15
C SER A 97 -3.18 16.01 -22.00
N SER A 98 -3.76 17.21 -21.83
CA SER A 98 -4.69 17.50 -20.75
C SER A 98 -5.87 16.54 -20.69
N ASN A 99 -6.34 16.05 -21.84
CA ASN A 99 -7.48 15.14 -21.94
C ASN A 99 -7.10 13.66 -21.93
N VAL A 100 -5.85 13.34 -22.25
CA VAL A 100 -5.41 11.97 -22.50
C VAL A 100 -4.54 11.48 -21.35
N VAL A 101 -4.91 10.35 -20.77
CA VAL A 101 -4.11 9.66 -19.76
C VAL A 101 -4.13 8.16 -20.02
N TRP A 102 -2.95 7.57 -19.94
CA TRP A 102 -2.69 6.15 -20.06
C TRP A 102 -2.24 5.60 -18.72
N VAL A 103 -2.73 4.42 -18.35
CA VAL A 103 -2.41 3.75 -17.10
C VAL A 103 -2.10 2.29 -17.36
N LEU A 104 -0.95 1.83 -16.88
CA LEU A 104 -0.57 0.42 -16.85
C LEU A 104 -0.67 -0.08 -15.42
N VAL A 105 -1.68 -0.88 -15.14
CA VAL A 105 -2.02 -1.38 -13.81
C VAL A 105 -1.50 -2.81 -13.66
N ASP A 106 -0.79 -3.07 -12.56
CA ASP A 106 -0.17 -4.36 -12.19
C ASP A 106 0.74 -4.98 -13.26
N TYR A 107 1.31 -4.13 -14.12
CA TYR A 107 2.04 -4.58 -15.32
C TYR A 107 1.24 -5.47 -16.28
N ALA A 108 -0.08 -5.56 -16.12
CA ALA A 108 -0.93 -6.52 -16.81
C ALA A 108 -2.08 -5.86 -17.59
N GLY A 109 -2.65 -4.77 -17.07
CA GLY A 109 -3.77 -4.08 -17.68
C GLY A 109 -3.38 -2.70 -18.20
N LEU A 110 -3.41 -2.50 -19.51
CA LEU A 110 -3.21 -1.19 -20.14
C LEU A 110 -4.55 -0.51 -20.39
N TYR A 111 -4.71 0.72 -19.90
CA TYR A 111 -5.93 1.49 -20.02
C TYR A 111 -5.66 2.88 -20.58
N ARG A 112 -6.63 3.37 -21.35
CA ARG A 112 -6.62 4.69 -21.96
C ARG A 112 -7.87 5.46 -21.54
N SER A 113 -7.70 6.73 -21.27
CA SER A 113 -8.79 7.70 -21.11
C SER A 113 -8.53 8.89 -22.02
N THR A 114 -9.57 9.40 -22.67
CA THR A 114 -9.54 10.65 -23.46
C THR A 114 -10.37 11.78 -22.85
N ASP A 115 -10.83 11.62 -21.60
CA ASP A 115 -11.65 12.59 -20.87
C ASP A 115 -11.18 12.79 -19.42
N GLN A 116 -9.85 12.84 -19.24
CA GLN A 116 -9.21 13.13 -17.96
C GLN A 116 -9.42 12.08 -16.86
N GLY A 117 -9.58 10.82 -17.23
CA GLY A 117 -9.76 9.70 -16.32
C GLY A 117 -11.19 9.54 -15.82
N ALA A 118 -12.17 10.13 -16.54
CA ALA A 118 -13.59 9.95 -16.23
C ALA A 118 -14.09 8.59 -16.77
N HIS A 119 -13.66 8.21 -17.97
CA HIS A 119 -13.95 6.91 -18.58
C HIS A 119 -12.68 6.25 -19.11
N TRP A 120 -12.63 4.93 -19.02
CA TRP A 120 -11.45 4.14 -19.33
C TRP A 120 -11.74 3.02 -20.34
N GLU A 121 -10.86 2.88 -21.31
CA GLU A 121 -10.85 1.83 -22.32
C GLU A 121 -9.69 0.87 -22.05
N LEU A 122 -9.99 -0.43 -21.89
CA LEU A 122 -8.94 -1.46 -21.84
C LEU A 122 -8.33 -1.67 -23.22
N ARG A 123 -7.01 -1.70 -23.27
CA ARG A 123 -6.23 -1.94 -24.49
C ARG A 123 -5.44 -3.25 -24.39
N PRO A 124 -5.36 -4.03 -25.48
CA PRO A 124 -4.49 -5.20 -25.55
C PRO A 124 -3.02 -4.87 -25.25
N MET A 125 -2.32 -5.84 -24.64
CA MET A 125 -0.87 -5.83 -24.47
C MET A 125 -0.22 -6.77 -25.50
N PRO A 126 1.04 -6.51 -25.92
CA PRO A 126 1.77 -7.45 -26.77
C PRO A 126 1.94 -8.80 -26.08
N ALA A 127 2.04 -9.90 -26.85
CA ALA A 127 2.09 -11.25 -26.28
C ALA A 127 3.30 -11.49 -25.36
N GLU A 128 4.42 -10.83 -25.63
CA GLU A 128 5.65 -10.90 -24.83
C GLU A 128 6.00 -9.51 -24.28
N PHE A 129 5.46 -9.19 -23.11
CA PHE A 129 5.65 -7.89 -22.45
C PHE A 129 6.73 -7.90 -21.35
N GLY A 130 7.40 -9.03 -21.14
CA GLY A 130 8.56 -9.12 -20.24
C GLY A 130 8.23 -9.01 -18.75
N VAL A 131 9.27 -8.83 -17.93
CA VAL A 131 9.16 -8.64 -16.47
C VAL A 131 9.16 -7.14 -16.19
N ARG A 132 8.04 -6.61 -15.66
CA ARG A 132 7.83 -5.18 -15.37
C ARG A 132 7.98 -4.27 -16.61
N PRO A 133 7.09 -4.42 -17.62
CA PRO A 133 7.03 -3.52 -18.77
C PRO A 133 6.96 -2.04 -18.37
N SER A 134 7.52 -1.20 -19.23
CA SER A 134 7.39 0.26 -19.16
C SER A 134 6.74 0.79 -20.43
N MET A 135 5.84 1.76 -20.30
CA MET A 135 5.14 2.35 -21.44
C MET A 135 5.49 3.83 -21.65
N SER A 136 5.39 4.26 -22.90
CA SER A 136 5.43 5.67 -23.31
C SER A 136 4.40 5.91 -24.40
N PHE A 137 3.60 6.96 -24.28
CA PHE A 137 2.62 7.39 -25.27
C PHE A 137 2.81 8.87 -25.52
N ILE A 138 2.83 9.28 -26.79
CA ILE A 138 2.99 10.69 -27.18
C ILE A 138 1.66 11.37 -27.46
N ASP A 139 0.61 10.58 -27.71
CA ASP A 139 -0.76 11.03 -27.85
C ASP A 139 -1.74 9.90 -27.48
N ASP A 140 -2.95 9.95 -28.00
CA ASP A 140 -4.01 9.00 -27.74
C ASP A 140 -4.03 7.80 -28.71
N HIS A 141 -3.13 7.75 -29.70
CA HIS A 141 -3.05 6.70 -30.72
C HIS A 141 -1.66 6.03 -30.81
N GLU A 142 -0.58 6.77 -30.59
CA GLU A 142 0.79 6.32 -30.80
C GLU A 142 1.56 6.13 -29.48
N GLY A 143 2.20 4.97 -29.35
CA GLY A 143 2.98 4.63 -28.17
C GLY A 143 3.93 3.45 -28.33
N TRP A 144 4.79 3.29 -27.34
CA TRP A 144 5.82 2.27 -27.23
C TRP A 144 5.72 1.54 -25.90
N LEU A 145 6.09 0.27 -25.92
CA LEU A 145 6.24 -0.56 -24.75
C LEU A 145 7.62 -1.20 -24.74
N LEU A 146 8.35 -0.98 -23.65
CA LEU A 146 9.56 -1.71 -23.33
C LEU A 146 9.17 -3.00 -22.61
N ALA A 147 9.66 -4.12 -23.11
CA ALA A 147 9.48 -5.45 -22.53
C ALA A 147 10.86 -5.96 -22.05
N PRO A 148 11.25 -5.69 -20.79
CA PRO A 148 12.51 -6.17 -20.24
C PRO A 148 12.50 -7.70 -20.07
N GLY A 149 13.61 -8.35 -20.42
CA GLY A 149 13.84 -9.76 -20.12
C GLY A 149 14.18 -9.99 -18.65
N SER A 150 14.15 -11.26 -18.22
CA SER A 150 14.55 -11.63 -16.86
C SER A 150 16.01 -11.25 -16.59
N PRO A 151 16.28 -10.50 -15.51
CA PRO A 151 17.64 -10.02 -15.22
C PRO A 151 18.53 -11.13 -14.66
N THR A 152 19.83 -11.07 -14.92
CA THR A 152 20.83 -11.80 -14.12
C THR A 152 20.98 -11.15 -12.74
N THR A 153 21.63 -11.84 -11.80
CA THR A 153 21.99 -11.26 -10.48
C THR A 153 22.68 -9.90 -10.64
N GLN A 154 22.31 -8.92 -9.81
CA GLN A 154 22.85 -7.54 -9.80
C GLN A 154 22.60 -6.72 -11.08
N CYS A 155 21.59 -7.10 -11.86
CA CYS A 155 21.16 -6.36 -13.05
C CYS A 155 22.23 -6.17 -14.13
N GLN A 156 23.28 -6.98 -14.13
CA GLN A 156 24.42 -6.83 -15.05
C GLN A 156 24.05 -7.13 -16.50
N GLN A 157 23.06 -8.00 -16.73
CA GLN A 157 22.59 -8.36 -18.07
C GLN A 157 21.06 -8.53 -18.08
N ALA A 158 20.41 -7.90 -19.07
CA ALA A 158 19.04 -8.18 -19.48
C ALA A 158 18.82 -7.79 -20.94
N LYS A 159 18.22 -8.69 -21.71
CA LYS A 159 17.64 -8.37 -23.03
C LYS A 159 16.43 -7.47 -22.85
N ALA A 160 16.03 -6.78 -23.90
CA ALA A 160 14.75 -6.07 -23.94
C ALA A 160 14.19 -6.09 -25.36
N ALA A 161 12.87 -6.23 -25.48
CA ALA A 161 12.15 -5.98 -26.72
C ALA A 161 11.46 -4.62 -26.64
N VAL A 162 11.29 -3.98 -27.80
CA VAL A 162 10.53 -2.73 -27.94
C VAL A 162 9.37 -3.00 -28.88
N TRP A 163 8.18 -2.69 -28.40
CA TRP A 163 6.93 -2.78 -29.15
C TRP A 163 6.42 -1.38 -29.47
N HIS A 164 5.77 -1.22 -30.61
CA HIS A 164 5.18 0.04 -31.07
C HIS A 164 3.73 -0.17 -31.49
N THR A 165 2.90 0.83 -31.27
CA THR A 165 1.51 0.89 -31.71
C THR A 165 1.21 2.27 -32.28
N THR A 166 0.36 2.31 -33.30
CA THR A 166 -0.16 3.54 -33.92
C THR A 166 -1.70 3.56 -33.97
N ASP A 167 -2.35 2.56 -33.35
CA ASP A 167 -3.80 2.35 -33.34
C ASP A 167 -4.37 2.30 -31.92
N ALA A 168 -3.82 3.15 -31.05
CA ALA A 168 -4.14 3.25 -29.63
C ALA A 168 -3.94 1.92 -28.89
N GLY A 169 -2.92 1.13 -29.23
CA GLY A 169 -2.67 -0.17 -28.60
C GLY A 169 -3.69 -1.25 -28.98
N ALA A 170 -4.41 -1.11 -30.10
CA ALA A 170 -5.24 -2.21 -30.60
C ALA A 170 -4.36 -3.35 -31.11
N THR A 171 -3.27 -3.00 -31.78
CA THR A 171 -2.24 -3.90 -32.25
C THR A 171 -0.85 -3.38 -31.88
N TRP A 172 0.08 -4.31 -31.70
CA TRP A 172 1.47 -4.04 -31.33
C TRP A 172 2.41 -4.73 -32.30
N GLN A 173 3.38 -3.98 -32.80
CA GLN A 173 4.45 -4.48 -33.65
C GLN A 173 5.76 -4.56 -32.86
N ASN A 174 6.40 -5.73 -32.85
CA ASN A 174 7.77 -5.84 -32.34
C ASN A 174 8.72 -5.16 -33.34
N LEU A 175 9.47 -4.16 -32.87
CA LEU A 175 10.38 -3.40 -33.73
C LEU A 175 11.67 -4.15 -34.07
N PHE A 176 11.94 -5.27 -33.39
CA PHE A 176 13.24 -5.96 -33.42
C PHE A 176 14.40 -4.98 -33.22
N ALA A 177 14.26 -4.13 -32.20
CA ALA A 177 15.12 -2.99 -31.92
C ALA A 177 16.60 -3.40 -31.86
N GLY A 178 17.41 -2.80 -32.73
CA GLY A 178 18.86 -2.97 -32.78
C GLY A 178 19.60 -1.96 -31.91
N GLY A 179 20.82 -2.29 -31.49
CA GLY A 179 21.70 -1.36 -30.77
C GLY A 179 21.45 -1.23 -29.27
N ILE A 180 20.48 -1.94 -28.71
CA ILE A 180 20.31 -2.11 -27.26
C ILE A 180 21.21 -3.28 -26.81
N ALA A 181 22.27 -3.00 -26.05
CA ALA A 181 23.18 -4.04 -25.58
C ALA A 181 22.54 -4.88 -24.46
N GLU A 182 22.98 -6.13 -24.29
CA GLU A 182 22.50 -7.00 -23.20
C GLU A 182 22.95 -6.52 -21.82
N SER A 183 24.05 -5.76 -21.74
CA SER A 183 24.54 -5.18 -20.49
C SER A 183 23.50 -4.26 -19.84
N GLN A 184 23.48 -4.24 -18.50
CA GLN A 184 22.56 -3.49 -17.65
C GLN A 184 21.09 -3.92 -17.80
N CYS A 185 20.29 -3.72 -16.76
CA CYS A 185 18.85 -3.91 -16.84
C CYS A 185 18.18 -2.67 -17.41
N LYS A 186 17.19 -2.88 -18.28
CA LYS A 186 16.45 -1.80 -18.93
C LYS A 186 15.20 -1.56 -18.10
N GLU A 187 14.97 -0.32 -17.68
CA GLU A 187 13.89 -0.02 -16.72
C GLU A 187 12.73 0.78 -17.31
N ARG A 188 13.02 1.86 -18.02
CA ARG A 188 11.99 2.80 -18.48
C ARG A 188 12.21 3.23 -19.92
N ILE A 189 11.13 3.59 -20.59
CA ILE A 189 11.10 4.10 -21.96
C ILE A 189 10.34 5.42 -22.01
N TRP A 190 10.82 6.36 -22.81
CA TRP A 190 10.17 7.66 -23.04
C TRP A 190 10.32 8.05 -24.50
N PHE A 191 9.27 8.59 -25.09
CA PHE A 191 9.28 9.20 -26.42
C PHE A 191 8.75 10.62 -26.32
N ASP A 192 9.43 11.56 -26.97
CA ASP A 192 8.99 12.95 -27.07
C ASP A 192 8.24 13.23 -28.36
N ASP A 193 8.53 12.47 -29.42
CA ASP A 193 7.80 12.45 -30.68
C ASP A 193 7.88 11.05 -31.32
N SER A 194 7.36 10.88 -32.54
CA SER A 194 7.31 9.58 -33.22
C SER A 194 8.67 9.05 -33.68
N LYS A 195 9.74 9.82 -33.53
CA LYS A 195 11.09 9.45 -33.96
C LYS A 195 12.08 9.41 -32.82
N GLN A 196 11.96 10.34 -31.89
CA GLN A 196 12.92 10.55 -30.82
C GLN A 196 12.43 9.88 -29.54
N GLY A 197 13.30 9.06 -28.95
CA GLY A 197 12.97 8.28 -27.75
C GLY A 197 14.19 7.80 -27.00
N PHE A 198 13.96 7.33 -25.78
CA PHE A 198 14.98 7.06 -24.78
C PHE A 198 14.66 5.80 -23.98
N ILE A 199 15.67 5.01 -23.63
CA ILE A 199 15.57 3.88 -22.69
C ILE A 199 16.65 4.04 -21.62
N SER A 200 16.28 3.95 -20.34
CA SER A 200 17.24 3.91 -19.24
C SER A 200 17.74 2.49 -18.98
N ALA A 201 19.01 2.39 -18.62
CA ALA A 201 19.61 1.15 -18.15
C ALA A 201 20.57 1.37 -16.97
N TRP A 202 20.60 0.41 -16.05
CA TRP A 202 21.45 0.46 -14.86
C TRP A 202 21.95 -0.93 -14.44
N ASP A 203 23.05 -0.95 -13.69
CA ASP A 203 23.50 -2.08 -12.89
C ASP A 203 24.18 -1.56 -11.60
N ASP A 204 24.62 -2.45 -10.72
CA ASP A 204 25.25 -2.10 -9.43
C ASP A 204 26.71 -1.61 -9.55
N ASN A 205 27.29 -1.52 -10.76
CA ASN A 205 28.74 -1.36 -10.96
C ASN A 205 29.15 -0.29 -11.97
N ASN A 206 28.25 0.15 -12.84
CA ASN A 206 28.53 1.03 -13.96
C ASN A 206 27.60 2.25 -13.96
N GLN A 207 28.09 3.35 -14.54
CA GLN A 207 27.26 4.53 -14.81
C GLN A 207 26.02 4.13 -15.64
N PRO A 208 24.85 4.78 -15.42
CA PRO A 208 23.66 4.50 -16.21
C PRO A 208 23.88 4.75 -17.69
N THR A 209 23.39 3.81 -18.49
CA THR A 209 23.31 3.99 -19.94
C THR A 209 21.95 4.55 -20.29
N ILE A 210 21.93 5.64 -21.05
CA ILE A 210 20.73 6.16 -21.71
C ILE A 210 20.84 5.80 -23.18
N TYR A 211 20.03 4.86 -23.63
CA TYR A 211 19.87 4.59 -25.05
C TYR A 211 18.96 5.65 -25.65
N PHE A 212 19.29 6.11 -26.85
CA PHE A 212 18.46 7.05 -27.61
C PHE A 212 18.25 6.57 -29.04
N THR A 213 17.09 6.90 -29.61
CA THR A 213 16.71 6.62 -30.99
C THR A 213 16.31 7.93 -31.70
N GLN A 214 16.41 7.93 -33.03
CA GLN A 214 15.94 9.01 -33.90
C GLN A 214 15.08 8.48 -35.06
N ASP A 215 14.73 7.19 -35.02
CA ASP A 215 14.00 6.48 -36.05
C ASP A 215 12.78 5.73 -35.50
N GLY A 216 12.24 6.16 -34.35
CA GLY A 216 11.02 5.61 -33.78
C GLY A 216 11.24 4.30 -33.01
N GLY A 217 12.49 3.99 -32.63
CA GLY A 217 12.83 2.85 -31.80
C GLY A 217 13.33 1.62 -32.58
N HIS A 218 13.65 1.76 -33.87
CA HIS A 218 14.26 0.68 -34.66
C HIS A 218 15.75 0.52 -34.34
N VAL A 219 16.49 1.61 -34.27
CA VAL A 219 17.92 1.61 -33.94
C VAL A 219 18.20 2.53 -32.76
N TRP A 220 18.92 1.99 -31.80
CA TRP A 220 19.30 2.67 -30.58
C TRP A 220 20.82 2.88 -30.54
N LYS A 221 21.22 4.02 -30.01
CA LYS A 221 22.61 4.35 -29.70
C LYS A 221 22.73 4.59 -28.20
N ALA A 222 23.85 4.20 -27.62
CA ALA A 222 24.10 4.39 -26.20
C ALA A 222 24.78 5.74 -25.92
N SER A 223 24.31 6.43 -24.90
CA SER A 223 24.99 7.52 -24.21
C SER A 223 25.12 7.16 -22.73
N ARG A 224 26.10 7.75 -22.03
CA ARG A 224 26.28 7.53 -20.58
C ARG A 224 25.88 8.78 -19.83
N LEU A 225 25.19 8.59 -18.71
CA LEU A 225 24.97 9.67 -17.77
C LEU A 225 26.27 9.89 -16.97
N PRO A 226 26.88 11.09 -17.03
CA PRO A 226 28.13 11.33 -16.32
C PRO A 226 27.90 11.38 -14.80
N ASP A 227 28.95 11.07 -14.03
CA ASP A 227 28.92 11.32 -12.59
C ASP A 227 28.93 12.85 -12.31
N PRO A 228 28.01 13.37 -11.46
CA PRO A 228 28.02 14.77 -11.05
C PRO A 228 29.16 15.05 -10.06
N PRO A 229 29.52 16.32 -9.81
CA PRO A 229 30.77 16.68 -9.10
C PRO A 229 30.96 16.07 -7.71
N ASP A 230 29.88 15.73 -7.01
CA ASP A 230 29.91 15.19 -5.65
C ASP A 230 29.49 13.72 -5.56
N PHE A 231 29.27 13.06 -6.70
CA PHE A 231 28.93 11.64 -6.78
C PHE A 231 30.00 10.88 -7.57
N ARG A 232 30.16 9.60 -7.27
CA ARG A 232 31.04 8.73 -8.05
C ARG A 232 30.48 7.33 -8.20
N THR A 233 30.38 6.94 -9.46
CA THR A 233 30.58 5.60 -10.03
C THR A 233 31.33 4.55 -9.19
N LEU A 234 30.75 3.75 -8.29
CA LEU A 234 31.48 2.67 -7.57
C LEU A 234 30.77 1.30 -7.58
N PRO A 235 31.51 0.17 -7.57
CA PRO A 235 30.93 -1.17 -7.42
C PRO A 235 30.15 -1.35 -6.12
N GLY A 236 29.13 -2.21 -6.15
CA GLY A 236 28.35 -2.59 -4.96
C GLY A 236 27.09 -1.76 -4.72
N GLY A 237 26.50 -1.19 -5.77
CA GLY A 237 25.20 -0.51 -5.73
C GLY A 237 25.28 1.01 -5.57
N PHE A 238 26.48 1.60 -5.68
CA PHE A 238 26.68 3.06 -5.66
C PHE A 238 26.65 3.63 -7.08
N THR A 239 25.51 3.46 -7.74
CA THR A 239 25.26 3.94 -9.10
C THR A 239 24.04 4.85 -9.09
N LEU A 240 23.98 5.78 -10.05
CA LEU A 240 22.74 6.52 -10.30
C LEU A 240 21.70 5.60 -10.97
N ARG A 241 20.43 5.98 -10.92
CA ARG A 241 19.36 5.42 -11.76
C ARG A 241 18.55 6.57 -12.34
N ALA A 242 18.24 6.49 -13.63
CA ALA A 242 17.45 7.50 -14.30
C ALA A 242 15.96 7.28 -14.03
N ASP A 243 15.34 8.25 -13.35
CA ASP A 243 13.98 8.15 -12.84
C ASP A 243 12.97 8.60 -13.90
N TRP A 244 13.01 9.84 -14.37
CA TRP A 244 12.11 10.30 -15.44
C TRP A 244 12.85 11.16 -16.44
N MET A 245 12.30 11.23 -17.66
CA MET A 245 12.79 12.12 -18.71
C MET A 245 11.66 12.93 -19.31
N LYS A 246 11.90 14.22 -19.56
CA LYS A 246 10.93 15.10 -20.22
C LYS A 246 11.65 16.14 -21.07
N ARG A 247 11.03 16.48 -22.20
CA ARG A 247 11.50 17.55 -23.08
C ARG A 247 10.74 18.84 -22.80
N PHE A 248 11.48 19.94 -22.68
CA PHE A 248 10.92 21.28 -22.71
C PHE A 248 11.65 22.10 -23.79
N GLY A 249 10.90 22.58 -24.79
CA GLY A 249 11.48 23.25 -25.95
C GLY A 249 12.49 22.35 -26.69
N SER A 250 13.74 22.79 -26.79
CA SER A 250 14.85 22.03 -27.38
C SER A 250 15.68 21.23 -26.36
N THR A 251 15.38 21.35 -25.07
CA THR A 251 16.19 20.78 -23.99
C THR A 251 15.52 19.55 -23.41
N LEU A 252 16.27 18.47 -23.30
CA LEU A 252 15.87 17.28 -22.56
C LEU A 252 16.35 17.39 -21.13
N TYR A 253 15.50 16.95 -20.20
CA TYR A 253 15.78 16.87 -18.78
C TYR A 253 15.63 15.43 -18.33
N VAL A 254 16.59 14.95 -17.54
CA VAL A 254 16.49 13.64 -16.87
C VAL A 254 16.81 13.81 -15.39
N GLU A 255 15.93 13.29 -14.54
CA GLU A 255 16.25 13.10 -13.12
C GLU A 255 16.97 11.78 -12.93
N ALA A 256 18.03 11.78 -12.14
CA ALA A 256 18.65 10.55 -11.68
C ALA A 256 19.01 10.61 -10.21
N SER A 257 18.77 9.50 -9.52
CA SER A 257 19.00 9.36 -8.08
C SER A 257 19.93 8.19 -7.76
N GLY A 258 20.66 8.28 -6.65
CA GLY A 258 21.57 7.23 -6.22
C GLY A 258 21.98 7.39 -4.76
N LEU A 259 22.29 6.27 -4.11
CA LEU A 259 22.69 6.23 -2.71
C LEU A 259 24.19 6.51 -2.58
N GLN A 260 24.59 7.61 -1.92
CA GLN A 260 26.01 7.82 -1.59
C GLN A 260 26.24 8.80 -0.42
N GLY A 261 26.89 8.34 0.65
CA GLY A 261 27.43 9.17 1.74
C GLY A 261 28.69 9.93 1.34
N ALA A 262 29.15 10.89 2.15
CA ALA A 262 30.45 11.53 1.91
C ALA A 262 31.58 10.55 2.26
N GLY A 263 32.41 10.16 1.29
CA GLY A 263 33.65 9.38 1.52
C GLY A 263 33.46 7.90 1.93
N THR A 264 32.47 7.20 1.38
CA THR A 264 32.13 5.79 1.65
C THR A 264 33.33 4.80 1.63
N PRO A 265 33.35 3.72 2.45
CA PRO A 265 32.30 2.69 2.61
C PRO A 265 31.38 2.89 3.84
N TYR A 266 30.33 3.70 3.61
CA TYR A 266 29.07 3.82 4.37
C TYR A 266 28.97 4.67 5.67
N PRO A 267 29.30 5.98 5.70
CA PRO A 267 28.86 6.85 6.79
C PRO A 267 27.66 7.73 6.38
N ASP A 268 26.44 7.22 6.63
CA ASP A 268 25.16 7.97 6.69
C ASP A 268 24.38 8.26 5.38
N ILE A 269 24.67 7.51 4.32
CA ILE A 269 24.01 7.36 2.98
C ILE A 269 22.71 8.17 2.73
N PRO A 270 22.78 9.49 2.46
CA PRO A 270 21.63 10.20 1.93
C PRO A 270 21.42 9.80 0.46
N ASP A 271 20.15 9.67 0.09
CA ASP A 271 19.76 9.61 -1.31
C ASP A 271 20.11 10.93 -1.99
N ARG A 272 20.85 10.87 -3.10
CA ARG A 272 21.26 12.05 -3.87
C ARG A 272 20.51 12.07 -5.18
N GLN A 273 19.88 13.21 -5.47
CA GLN A 273 19.10 13.41 -6.69
C GLN A 273 19.68 14.55 -7.50
N TYR A 274 19.69 14.36 -8.81
CA TYR A 274 20.30 15.26 -9.76
C TYR A 274 19.42 15.43 -10.98
N ILE A 275 19.50 16.61 -11.59
CA ILE A 275 18.93 16.88 -12.91
C ILE A 275 20.07 17.03 -13.88
N PHE A 276 19.98 16.31 -15.00
CA PHE A 276 20.87 16.43 -16.15
C PHE A 276 20.10 16.98 -17.33
N VAL A 277 20.83 17.61 -18.24
CA VAL A 277 20.28 18.16 -19.47
C VAL A 277 21.03 17.67 -20.70
N SER A 278 20.30 17.60 -21.80
CA SER A 278 20.87 17.41 -23.13
C SER A 278 20.25 18.41 -24.10
N THR A 279 21.10 19.02 -24.94
CA THR A 279 20.70 19.94 -26.02
C THR A 279 21.00 19.37 -27.41
N ASP A 280 21.54 18.15 -27.47
CA ASP A 280 21.94 17.45 -28.69
C ASP A 280 21.13 16.16 -28.91
N ARG A 281 19.88 16.14 -28.42
CA ARG A 281 18.93 15.02 -28.52
C ARG A 281 19.40 13.74 -27.81
N GLY A 282 20.05 13.90 -26.65
CA GLY A 282 20.48 12.83 -25.77
C GLY A 282 21.76 12.12 -26.20
N VAL A 283 22.49 12.69 -27.16
CA VAL A 283 23.81 12.20 -27.54
C VAL A 283 24.79 12.42 -26.39
N THR A 284 24.75 13.60 -25.77
CA THR A 284 25.50 13.91 -24.55
C THR A 284 24.60 14.48 -23.46
N TRP A 285 24.99 14.22 -22.21
CA TRP A 285 24.30 14.68 -21.01
C TRP A 285 25.25 15.48 -20.14
N VAL A 286 24.76 16.57 -19.56
CA VAL A 286 25.51 17.44 -18.66
C VAL A 286 24.72 17.61 -17.37
N TRP A 287 25.38 17.46 -16.23
CA TRP A 287 24.76 17.76 -14.94
C TRP A 287 24.34 19.23 -14.88
N LYS A 288 23.12 19.49 -14.38
CA LYS A 288 22.56 20.85 -14.22
C LYS A 288 22.57 21.29 -12.75
N GLN A 289 21.89 20.54 -11.88
CA GLN A 289 21.76 20.89 -10.46
C GLN A 289 21.34 19.69 -9.60
N LYS A 290 21.39 19.87 -8.27
CA LYS A 290 20.81 18.94 -7.29
C LYS A 290 19.31 19.19 -7.10
N VAL A 291 18.60 18.17 -6.66
CA VAL A 291 17.20 18.24 -6.27
C VAL A 291 17.06 17.93 -4.78
N ALA A 292 16.06 18.52 -4.14
CA ALA A 292 15.84 18.37 -2.70
C ALA A 292 15.02 17.13 -2.31
N SER A 293 14.25 16.57 -3.24
CA SER A 293 13.35 15.43 -2.98
C SER A 293 12.99 14.65 -4.25
N ARG A 294 12.84 13.32 -4.14
CA ARG A 294 12.30 12.42 -5.18
C ARG A 294 10.85 12.70 -5.54
N SER A 295 10.13 13.43 -4.70
CA SER A 295 8.76 13.87 -4.97
C SER A 295 8.72 15.18 -5.78
N MET A 296 9.84 15.57 -6.37
CA MET A 296 9.91 16.73 -7.25
C MET A 296 9.30 16.43 -8.61
N VAL A 297 8.54 17.39 -9.13
CA VAL A 297 7.86 17.29 -10.40
C VAL A 297 8.14 18.55 -11.20
N MET A 298 8.75 18.38 -12.36
CA MET A 298 8.99 19.48 -13.29
C MET A 298 7.74 19.71 -14.14
N VAL A 299 6.92 20.71 -13.77
CA VAL A 299 5.69 21.06 -14.50
C VAL A 299 6.04 21.89 -15.75
N SER A 300 6.99 22.82 -15.62
CA SER A 300 7.60 23.55 -16.74
C SER A 300 9.09 23.80 -16.47
N GLU A 301 9.81 24.46 -17.39
CA GLU A 301 11.21 24.82 -17.17
C GLU A 301 11.44 25.66 -15.92
N THR A 302 10.46 26.50 -15.57
CA THR A 302 10.53 27.42 -14.44
C THR A 302 9.68 26.98 -13.26
N ARG A 303 8.59 26.22 -13.47
CA ARG A 303 7.64 25.83 -12.43
C ARG A 303 7.83 24.37 -12.00
N TRP A 304 8.30 24.16 -10.78
CA TRP A 304 8.56 22.84 -10.20
C TRP A 304 7.76 22.70 -8.92
N LEU A 305 7.22 21.51 -8.66
CA LEU A 305 6.43 21.21 -7.47
C LEU A 305 7.06 20.08 -6.68
N GLN A 306 7.18 20.26 -5.38
CA GLN A 306 7.43 19.19 -4.42
C GLN A 306 6.12 18.93 -3.69
N LEU A 307 5.42 17.86 -4.08
CA LEU A 307 4.13 17.51 -3.51
C LEU A 307 4.32 16.54 -2.34
N ALA A 308 3.73 16.89 -1.20
CA ALA A 308 3.76 16.11 0.05
C ALA A 308 2.39 16.21 0.75
N MET A 309 2.30 15.71 1.99
CA MET A 309 1.07 15.81 2.79
C MET A 309 0.60 17.27 2.93
N PRO A 310 -0.70 17.52 3.19
CA PRO A 310 -1.23 18.88 3.24
C PRO A 310 -0.44 19.77 4.20
N GLY A 311 -0.04 20.96 3.72
CA GLY A 311 0.80 21.91 4.46
C GLY A 311 2.31 21.64 4.38
N GLN A 312 2.77 20.62 3.65
CA GLN A 312 4.18 20.30 3.46
C GLN A 312 4.66 20.41 2.01
N SER A 313 3.81 20.92 1.11
CA SER A 313 4.15 21.06 -0.31
C SER A 313 4.90 22.37 -0.57
N PHE A 314 5.78 22.35 -1.56
CA PHE A 314 6.58 23.51 -1.97
C PHE A 314 6.54 23.70 -3.48
N GLU A 315 6.66 24.94 -3.94
CA GLU A 315 6.74 25.31 -5.34
C GLU A 315 8.00 26.14 -5.59
N SER A 316 8.61 25.91 -6.74
CA SER A 316 9.62 26.80 -7.31
C SER A 316 9.08 27.40 -8.60
N THR A 317 9.29 28.70 -8.81
CA THR A 317 8.96 29.42 -10.05
C THR A 317 10.20 29.88 -10.82
N ASN A 318 11.39 29.46 -10.39
CA ASN A 318 12.68 29.80 -11.00
C ASN A 318 13.52 28.55 -11.34
N GLY A 319 12.86 27.45 -11.68
CA GLY A 319 13.52 26.25 -12.19
C GLY A 319 14.24 25.44 -11.11
N GLY A 320 13.68 25.38 -9.90
CA GLY A 320 14.21 24.60 -8.78
C GLY A 320 15.32 25.29 -7.99
N GLN A 321 15.59 26.58 -8.22
CA GLN A 321 16.64 27.31 -7.50
C GLN A 321 16.19 27.76 -6.11
N GLN A 322 14.94 28.18 -5.97
CA GLN A 322 14.32 28.56 -4.70
C GLN A 322 12.91 27.99 -4.59
N PHE A 323 12.52 27.64 -3.38
CA PHE A 323 11.22 27.05 -3.06
C PHE A 323 10.48 27.90 -2.02
N HIS A 324 9.20 28.11 -2.24
CA HIS A 324 8.25 28.69 -1.28
C HIS A 324 7.16 27.67 -0.97
N GLN A 325 6.50 27.82 0.17
CA GLN A 325 5.38 26.96 0.55
C GLN A 325 4.27 27.05 -0.51
N TYR A 326 3.70 25.90 -0.86
CA TYR A 326 2.62 25.77 -1.83
C TYR A 326 1.44 25.08 -1.18
N ASP A 327 0.29 25.76 -1.19
CA ASP A 327 -0.94 25.23 -0.60
C ASP A 327 -1.54 24.17 -1.54
N SER A 328 -1.20 22.92 -1.25
CA SER A 328 -1.76 21.74 -1.89
C SER A 328 -2.51 20.90 -0.86
N ASP A 329 -3.70 20.42 -1.23
CA ASP A 329 -4.45 19.43 -0.47
C ASP A 329 -4.05 17.98 -0.79
N PHE A 330 -3.00 17.79 -1.61
CA PHE A 330 -2.52 16.48 -2.00
C PHE A 330 -2.31 15.60 -0.77
N ASN A 331 -2.98 14.46 -0.74
CA ASN A 331 -2.89 13.52 0.37
C ASN A 331 -2.83 12.10 -0.16
N THR A 332 -1.88 11.33 0.35
CA THR A 332 -1.68 9.93 -0.02
C THR A 332 -1.19 9.16 1.19
N ASP A 333 -1.62 7.90 1.29
CA ASP A 333 -1.19 6.98 2.34
C ASP A 333 0.27 6.50 2.12
N THR A 334 0.88 6.85 0.97
CA THR A 334 2.30 6.61 0.63
C THR A 334 2.95 7.80 -0.07
N PRO A 335 3.36 8.87 0.66
CA PRO A 335 4.00 10.03 0.04
C PRO A 335 5.36 9.70 -0.60
N ALA A 336 6.09 8.74 -0.03
CA ALA A 336 7.33 8.23 -0.59
C ALA A 336 7.02 7.20 -1.70
N GLY A 337 7.31 7.56 -2.96
CA GLY A 337 7.19 6.67 -4.11
C GLY A 337 5.95 6.86 -4.99
N ALA A 338 5.18 7.93 -4.76
CA ALA A 338 4.10 8.30 -5.68
C ALA A 338 4.65 8.74 -7.04
N GLN A 339 4.09 8.25 -8.15
CA GLN A 339 4.38 8.79 -9.47
C GLN A 339 3.50 10.01 -9.72
N PHE A 340 4.10 11.13 -10.12
CA PHE A 340 3.37 12.32 -10.57
C PHE A 340 3.63 12.57 -12.04
N VAL A 341 2.57 12.87 -12.80
CA VAL A 341 2.67 13.22 -14.22
C VAL A 341 1.76 14.42 -14.49
N PHE A 342 2.36 15.51 -14.97
CA PHE A 342 1.63 16.68 -15.43
C PHE A 342 1.60 16.71 -16.95
N ALA A 343 0.39 16.71 -17.50
CA ALA A 343 0.14 16.86 -18.93
C ALA A 343 0.42 18.30 -19.38
N ASP A 344 0.00 19.26 -18.56
CA ASP A 344 0.28 20.68 -18.74
C ASP A 344 0.43 21.40 -17.39
N ALA A 345 0.40 22.73 -17.39
CA ALA A 345 0.57 23.53 -16.17
C ALA A 345 -0.58 23.40 -15.16
N GLN A 346 -1.73 22.90 -15.57
CA GLN A 346 -2.97 22.82 -14.79
C GLN A 346 -3.38 21.37 -14.51
N VAL A 347 -3.33 20.50 -15.52
CA VAL A 347 -3.80 19.11 -15.41
C VAL A 347 -2.64 18.18 -15.07
N GLY A 348 -2.80 17.49 -13.95
CA GLY A 348 -1.83 16.51 -13.45
C GLY A 348 -2.49 15.31 -12.79
N TYR A 349 -1.74 14.24 -12.72
CA TYR A 349 -2.16 12.96 -12.14
C TYR A 349 -1.09 12.48 -11.16
N ALA A 350 -1.54 11.79 -10.13
CA ALA A 350 -0.70 11.18 -9.12
C ALA A 350 -1.18 9.76 -8.85
N GLU A 351 -0.23 8.86 -8.63
CA GLU A 351 -0.47 7.47 -8.26
C GLU A 351 0.22 7.17 -6.94
N GLY A 352 -0.46 6.48 -6.04
CA GLY A 352 0.14 5.90 -4.83
C GLY A 352 -0.57 4.60 -4.45
N ARG A 353 0.16 3.47 -4.49
CA ARG A 353 -0.38 2.11 -4.26
C ARG A 353 -1.64 1.81 -5.08
N GLY A 354 -1.65 2.27 -6.34
CA GLY A 354 -2.72 2.09 -7.30
C GLY A 354 -3.90 3.05 -7.15
N SER A 355 -3.91 3.94 -6.16
CA SER A 355 -4.94 4.98 -6.02
C SER A 355 -4.59 6.15 -6.95
N LEU A 356 -5.45 6.44 -7.91
CA LEU A 356 -5.27 7.56 -8.83
C LEU A 356 -5.91 8.84 -8.29
N GLN A 357 -5.19 9.95 -8.40
CA GLN A 357 -5.68 11.29 -8.13
C GLN A 357 -5.41 12.20 -9.33
N ARG A 358 -6.27 13.19 -9.50
CA ARG A 358 -6.19 14.19 -10.55
C ARG A 358 -6.29 15.58 -9.96
N THR A 359 -5.46 16.48 -10.45
CA THR A 359 -5.59 17.93 -10.31
C THR A 359 -5.91 18.55 -11.65
N ILE A 360 -6.67 19.66 -11.63
CA ILE A 360 -6.97 20.49 -12.81
C ILE A 360 -6.63 21.96 -12.57
N ASP A 361 -5.95 22.27 -11.47
CA ASP A 361 -5.58 23.62 -11.02
C ASP A 361 -4.09 23.72 -10.67
N GLY A 362 -3.29 22.87 -11.30
CA GLY A 362 -1.84 22.91 -11.22
C GLY A 362 -1.27 22.33 -9.94
N GLY A 363 -2.00 21.46 -9.25
CA GLY A 363 -1.57 20.75 -8.05
C GLY A 363 -2.11 21.31 -6.74
N ALA A 364 -2.99 22.31 -6.77
CA ALA A 364 -3.55 22.89 -5.55
C ALA A 364 -4.62 21.97 -4.95
N HIS A 365 -5.54 21.47 -5.77
CA HIS A 365 -6.59 20.54 -5.35
C HIS A 365 -6.52 19.21 -6.10
N TRP A 366 -6.61 18.11 -5.36
CA TRP A 366 -6.53 16.75 -5.86
C TRP A 366 -7.81 15.96 -5.58
N VAL A 367 -8.38 15.41 -6.65
CA VAL A 367 -9.59 14.59 -6.60
C VAL A 367 -9.21 13.15 -6.94
N ARG A 368 -9.60 12.20 -6.08
CA ARG A 368 -9.47 10.78 -6.38
C ARG A 368 -10.34 10.41 -7.60
N ILE A 369 -9.75 9.75 -8.58
CA ILE A 369 -10.43 9.22 -9.77
C ILE A 369 -10.39 7.69 -9.76
N ALA A 370 -11.24 7.05 -10.55
CA ALA A 370 -11.27 5.59 -10.62
C ALA A 370 -9.97 5.03 -11.22
N THR A 371 -9.38 4.03 -10.59
CA THR A 371 -8.27 3.26 -11.17
C THR A 371 -8.85 2.18 -12.09
N PRO A 372 -8.56 2.21 -13.38
CA PRO A 372 -9.20 1.32 -14.35
C PRO A 372 -8.76 -0.13 -14.18
N GLY A 373 -9.63 -1.07 -14.55
CA GLY A 373 -9.33 -2.49 -14.40
C GLY A 373 -9.30 -2.99 -12.97
N THR A 374 -9.39 -2.10 -12.00
CA THR A 374 -9.43 -2.47 -10.60
C THR A 374 -10.86 -2.70 -10.18
N GLN A 375 -11.06 -3.68 -9.32
CA GLN A 375 -12.23 -3.67 -8.46
C GLN A 375 -11.78 -3.28 -7.07
N HIS A 376 -12.43 -2.25 -6.53
CA HIS A 376 -12.64 -2.20 -5.11
C HIS A 376 -13.42 -3.46 -4.75
N VAL A 377 -12.77 -4.45 -4.13
CA VAL A 377 -13.43 -5.71 -3.75
C VAL A 377 -14.65 -5.33 -2.94
N SER A 378 -15.83 -5.56 -3.52
CA SER A 378 -17.11 -5.21 -2.93
C SER A 378 -17.63 -6.47 -2.26
N GLY A 379 -17.64 -6.50 -0.92
CA GLY A 379 -18.60 -7.35 -0.20
C GLY A 379 -20.04 -6.94 -0.54
N PRO A 380 -21.05 -7.79 -0.28
CA PRO A 380 -22.44 -7.51 -0.62
C PRO A 380 -22.89 -6.17 0.01
N THR A 381 -23.68 -5.43 -0.77
CA THR A 381 -24.09 -4.04 -0.55
C THR A 381 -24.36 -3.70 0.93
N PRO A 382 -23.62 -2.75 1.51
CA PRO A 382 -23.93 -2.20 2.82
C PRO A 382 -25.04 -1.16 2.70
N THR A 383 -25.91 -1.15 3.71
CA THR A 383 -26.57 0.06 4.22
C THR A 383 -25.61 1.26 4.12
N PRO A 384 -26.05 2.45 3.66
CA PRO A 384 -25.16 3.52 3.21
C PRO A 384 -23.98 3.81 4.17
N GLY A 385 -22.76 3.46 3.74
CA GLY A 385 -21.49 3.86 4.37
C GLY A 385 -20.49 2.73 4.66
N ALA A 386 -19.64 2.36 3.69
CA ALA A 386 -18.20 1.97 3.85
C ALA A 386 -17.62 1.28 2.58
N LYS A 387 -16.35 1.58 2.26
CA LYS A 387 -15.48 1.02 1.18
C LYS A 387 -14.42 0.05 1.79
N GLY A 388 -13.89 -0.92 1.03
CA GLY A 388 -12.61 -1.61 1.32
C GLY A 388 -12.54 -3.08 0.86
N GLY A 389 -11.40 -3.52 0.28
CA GLY A 389 -11.24 -4.81 -0.40
C GLY A 389 -9.93 -5.56 -0.11
N SER A 390 -9.95 -6.90 -0.22
CA SER A 390 -9.24 -7.81 0.69
C SER A 390 -7.74 -8.08 0.56
N ILE A 391 -6.99 -8.00 1.67
CA ILE A 391 -5.63 -8.51 1.89
C ILE A 391 -5.54 -10.01 1.52
N PRO A 392 -4.61 -10.39 0.62
CA PRO A 392 -4.42 -11.76 0.17
C PRO A 392 -3.71 -12.64 1.21
N MET A 393 -4.09 -13.91 1.23
CA MET A 393 -3.46 -14.98 2.02
C MET A 393 -2.44 -15.74 1.14
N PRO A 394 -1.32 -16.27 1.69
CA PRO A 394 -0.94 -16.24 3.10
C PRO A 394 -0.22 -14.95 3.50
N THR A 395 -0.61 -14.38 4.63
CA THR A 395 -0.03 -13.19 5.25
C THR A 395 -0.04 -13.37 6.77
N ASP A 396 1.02 -13.02 7.49
CA ASP A 396 1.03 -13.21 8.96
C ASP A 396 0.02 -12.28 9.66
N ALA A 397 -0.59 -12.80 10.74
CA ALA A 397 -1.49 -12.06 11.61
C ALA A 397 -1.11 -12.23 13.08
N ALA A 398 -0.86 -11.10 13.76
CA ALA A 398 -0.71 -11.03 15.21
C ALA A 398 -2.03 -10.59 15.85
N LEU A 399 -2.40 -11.17 16.99
CA LEU A 399 -3.65 -10.87 17.68
C LEU A 399 -3.41 -10.28 19.07
N SER A 400 -4.35 -9.43 19.49
CA SER A 400 -4.49 -9.02 20.89
C SER A 400 -5.98 -9.04 21.26
N ALA A 401 -6.35 -9.85 22.24
CA ALA A 401 -7.74 -10.05 22.65
C ALA A 401 -7.93 -9.65 24.13
N PRO A 402 -8.14 -8.36 24.43
CA PRO A 402 -8.27 -7.87 25.81
C PRO A 402 -9.56 -8.31 26.54
N SER A 403 -10.59 -8.73 25.80
CA SER A 403 -11.82 -9.27 26.39
C SER A 403 -12.54 -10.19 25.41
N ALA A 404 -13.51 -10.97 25.89
CA ALA A 404 -14.32 -11.83 25.03
C ALA A 404 -14.82 -11.10 23.77
N ASN A 405 -15.28 -9.86 23.94
CA ASN A 405 -15.91 -9.06 22.89
C ASN A 405 -14.92 -8.29 22.02
N VAL A 406 -13.74 -7.96 22.55
CA VAL A 406 -12.77 -7.09 21.85
C VAL A 406 -11.58 -7.92 21.39
N VAL A 407 -11.31 -7.88 20.08
CA VAL A 407 -10.12 -8.48 19.50
C VAL A 407 -9.54 -7.55 18.45
N TRP A 408 -8.22 -7.43 18.49
CA TRP A 408 -7.41 -6.68 17.55
C TRP A 408 -6.56 -7.64 16.74
N ALA A 409 -6.38 -7.31 15.47
CA ALA A 409 -5.56 -8.09 14.56
C ALA A 409 -4.65 -7.16 13.75
N LEU A 410 -3.36 -7.39 13.82
CA LEU A 410 -2.37 -6.79 12.93
C LEU A 410 -2.06 -7.79 11.83
N VAL A 411 -2.36 -7.44 10.59
CA VAL A 411 -2.22 -8.28 9.41
C VAL A 411 -1.18 -7.66 8.49
N ALA A 412 -0.32 -8.49 7.89
CA ALA A 412 0.75 -8.07 6.97
C ALA A 412 1.76 -7.10 7.59
N GLY A 413 1.84 -7.06 8.93
CA GLY A 413 2.69 -6.13 9.67
C GLY A 413 2.31 -4.65 9.56
N GLN A 414 1.19 -4.30 8.91
CA GLN A 414 0.83 -2.89 8.65
C GLN A 414 -0.68 -2.58 8.63
N TYR A 415 -1.56 -3.58 8.68
CA TYR A 415 -3.00 -3.39 8.68
C TYR A 415 -3.60 -3.78 10.03
N LEU A 416 -4.02 -2.78 10.79
CA LEU A 416 -4.63 -2.98 12.11
C LEU A 416 -6.15 -2.99 12.00
N PHE A 417 -6.77 -4.06 12.49
CA PHE A 417 -8.21 -4.22 12.58
C PHE A 417 -8.65 -4.38 14.02
N ARG A 418 -9.84 -3.87 14.32
CA ARG A 418 -10.51 -3.99 15.60
C ARG A 418 -11.90 -4.57 15.41
N SER A 419 -12.22 -5.57 16.21
CA SER A 419 -13.58 -6.03 16.44
C SER A 419 -13.98 -5.71 17.88
N VAL A 420 -15.26 -5.39 18.08
CA VAL A 420 -15.89 -5.20 19.41
C VAL A 420 -17.10 -6.13 19.64
N ASP A 421 -17.30 -7.11 18.76
CA ASP A 421 -18.43 -8.04 18.78
C ASP A 421 -17.99 -9.52 18.62
N GLN A 422 -16.85 -9.86 19.23
CA GLN A 422 -16.23 -11.19 19.22
C GLN A 422 -15.73 -11.64 17.84
N GLY A 423 -15.28 -10.72 16.99
CA GLY A 423 -14.72 -11.00 15.68
C GLY A 423 -15.75 -11.20 14.57
N LYS A 424 -17.03 -10.88 14.84
CA LYS A 424 -18.10 -10.95 13.83
C LYS A 424 -17.97 -9.82 12.82
N THR A 425 -17.64 -8.61 13.27
CA THR A 425 -17.37 -7.45 12.42
C THR A 425 -16.03 -6.83 12.76
N TRP A 426 -15.31 -6.38 11.73
CA TRP A 426 -13.98 -5.81 11.87
C TRP A 426 -13.96 -4.41 11.27
N GLN A 427 -13.34 -3.49 11.98
CA GLN A 427 -13.08 -2.12 11.54
C GLN A 427 -11.58 -1.93 11.40
N GLN A 428 -11.12 -1.56 10.20
CA GLN A 428 -9.74 -1.12 10.03
C GLN A 428 -9.51 0.18 10.80
N ARG A 429 -8.36 0.27 11.48
CA ARG A 429 -7.95 1.40 12.30
C ARG A 429 -6.72 2.06 11.68
N GLN A 430 -6.44 3.29 12.09
CA GLN A 430 -5.23 3.98 11.64
C GLN A 430 -4.01 3.23 12.17
N TRP A 431 -3.02 3.05 11.31
CA TRP A 431 -1.77 2.43 11.71
C TRP A 431 -0.81 3.48 12.28
N ALA A 432 -0.01 3.10 13.27
CA ALA A 432 1.00 4.00 13.83
C ALA A 432 2.05 4.36 12.77
N PRO A 433 2.59 5.59 12.76
CA PRO A 433 3.65 5.99 11.82
C PRO A 433 4.85 5.06 11.94
N TYR A 434 5.07 4.23 10.91
CA TYR A 434 6.14 3.25 10.92
C TYR A 434 7.50 3.92 10.75
N SER A 435 8.43 3.71 11.69
CA SER A 435 9.84 4.09 11.53
C SER A 435 10.83 3.10 12.16
N GLY A 436 10.55 1.80 12.01
CA GLY A 436 11.43 0.70 12.44
C GLY A 436 12.15 0.03 11.27
N GLY A 437 13.12 -0.84 11.55
CA GLY A 437 13.88 -1.55 10.52
C GLY A 437 14.42 -2.93 10.94
N GLY A 438 14.16 -3.38 12.18
CA GLY A 438 14.78 -4.60 12.72
C GLY A 438 13.83 -5.72 13.10
N GLY A 439 12.60 -5.72 12.63
CA GLY A 439 11.67 -6.83 12.84
C GLY A 439 10.20 -6.45 12.65
N PRO A 440 9.29 -7.45 12.76
CA PRO A 440 7.86 -7.20 12.73
C PRO A 440 7.42 -6.36 13.95
N PRO A 441 6.43 -5.46 13.78
CA PRO A 441 5.88 -4.72 14.91
C PRO A 441 5.11 -5.64 15.85
N MET A 442 5.17 -5.34 17.14
CA MET A 442 4.42 -6.06 18.17
C MET A 442 3.27 -5.18 18.66
N ILE A 443 2.09 -5.79 18.84
CA ILE A 443 0.89 -5.09 19.30
C ILE A 443 0.39 -5.62 20.63
N THR A 444 -0.16 -4.74 21.45
CA THR A 444 -0.85 -5.12 22.69
C THR A 444 -1.92 -4.08 23.00
N PHE A 445 -3.14 -4.54 23.27
CA PHE A 445 -4.29 -3.69 23.60
C PHE A 445 -4.90 -4.19 24.90
N VAL A 446 -5.34 -3.26 25.73
CA VAL A 446 -5.99 -3.56 27.02
C VAL A 446 -7.50 -3.37 26.97
N ASP A 447 -8.00 -2.64 25.96
CA ASP A 447 -9.43 -2.59 25.63
C ASP A 447 -9.67 -2.20 24.15
N SER A 448 -10.85 -1.65 23.84
CA SER A 448 -11.24 -1.22 22.48
C SER A 448 -10.71 0.16 22.05
N MET A 449 -10.11 0.89 22.97
CA MET A 449 -9.63 2.26 22.84
C MET A 449 -8.14 2.41 23.15
N ASP A 450 -7.62 1.66 24.11
CA ASP A 450 -6.28 1.80 24.66
C ASP A 450 -5.35 0.66 24.22
N GLY A 451 -4.18 1.01 23.67
CA GLY A 451 -3.17 0.05 23.26
C GLY A 451 -1.85 0.63 22.77
N TRP A 452 -0.88 -0.25 22.58
CA TRP A 452 0.49 0.06 22.22
C TRP A 452 0.97 -0.73 21.01
N VAL A 453 1.88 -0.10 20.27
CA VAL A 453 2.66 -0.72 19.20
C VAL A 453 4.14 -0.48 19.49
N LEU A 454 4.93 -1.55 19.47
CA LEU A 454 6.39 -1.48 19.57
C LEU A 454 7.02 -1.75 18.20
N PHE A 455 7.83 -0.80 17.72
CA PHE A 455 8.64 -0.96 16.52
C PHE A 455 10.11 -1.19 16.89
N PRO A 456 10.63 -2.42 16.72
CA PRO A 456 12.05 -2.67 16.92
C PRO A 456 12.92 -2.04 15.81
N GLY A 457 14.01 -1.40 16.22
CA GLY A 457 15.07 -0.90 15.36
C GLY A 457 16.03 -2.02 14.93
N VAL A 458 16.98 -1.73 14.04
CA VAL A 458 17.96 -2.72 13.56
C VAL A 458 18.80 -3.25 14.73
N PRO A 459 18.87 -4.57 14.96
CA PRO A 459 19.65 -5.12 16.06
C PRO A 459 21.15 -5.14 15.76
N ALA A 460 21.96 -4.97 16.80
CA ALA A 460 23.39 -5.24 16.78
C ALA A 460 23.67 -6.74 16.77
N THR A 461 24.91 -7.11 16.46
CA THR A 461 25.37 -8.51 16.47
C THR A 461 25.06 -9.18 17.80
N SER A 462 24.64 -10.44 17.74
CA SER A 462 24.28 -11.25 18.92
C SER A 462 23.11 -10.68 19.73
N CYS A 463 22.31 -9.77 19.16
CA CYS A 463 21.21 -9.11 19.85
C CYS A 463 21.62 -8.32 21.11
N SER A 464 22.88 -7.91 21.20
CA SER A 464 23.42 -7.19 22.37
C SER A 464 22.88 -5.77 22.53
N ALA A 465 22.37 -5.18 21.44
CA ALA A 465 21.79 -3.83 21.44
C ALA A 465 20.73 -3.67 20.34
N GLN A 466 19.63 -2.97 20.60
CA GLN A 466 18.54 -2.69 19.67
C GLN A 466 17.77 -1.46 20.11
N GLY A 467 17.60 -0.51 19.18
CA GLY A 467 16.71 0.63 19.37
C GLY A 467 15.24 0.21 19.24
N ALA A 468 14.32 1.07 19.66
CA ALA A 468 12.89 0.80 19.51
C ALA A 468 12.08 2.08 19.64
N GLN A 469 10.85 2.07 19.16
CA GLN A 469 9.84 3.10 19.41
C GLN A 469 8.57 2.48 19.95
N LEU A 470 8.07 3.00 21.06
CA LEU A 470 6.81 2.62 21.65
C LEU A 470 5.78 3.73 21.40
N TRP A 471 4.73 3.35 20.67
CA TRP A 471 3.60 4.22 20.35
C TRP A 471 2.39 3.79 21.16
N HIS A 472 1.59 4.75 21.59
CA HIS A 472 0.39 4.57 22.39
C HIS A 472 -0.82 5.23 21.71
N THR A 473 -1.97 4.60 21.83
CA THR A 473 -3.27 5.16 21.44
C THR A 473 -4.24 5.05 22.60
N TYR A 474 -5.09 6.07 22.76
CA TYR A 474 -6.17 6.12 23.75
C TYR A 474 -7.55 6.32 23.11
N ASP A 475 -7.61 6.38 21.77
CA ASP A 475 -8.81 6.70 21.00
C ASP A 475 -9.24 5.58 20.03
N GLY A 476 -8.73 4.38 20.30
CA GLY A 476 -8.95 3.17 19.52
C GLY A 476 -8.23 3.24 18.20
N ALA A 477 -6.98 3.68 18.18
CA ALA A 477 -6.16 3.81 16.98
C ALA A 477 -6.84 4.70 15.91
N LYS A 478 -7.41 5.84 16.32
CA LYS A 478 -7.67 6.96 15.41
C LYS A 478 -6.43 7.84 15.30
N SER A 479 -5.68 7.97 16.39
CA SER A 479 -4.39 8.63 16.46
C SER A 479 -3.40 7.84 17.32
N TRP A 480 -2.11 8.09 17.10
CA TRP A 480 -1.01 7.45 17.81
C TRP A 480 -0.01 8.50 18.28
N GLN A 481 0.53 8.31 19.48
CA GLN A 481 1.54 9.18 20.08
C GLN A 481 2.80 8.37 20.43
N LEU A 482 3.98 8.89 20.07
CA LEU A 482 5.25 8.30 20.47
C LEU A 482 5.49 8.65 21.94
N ILE A 483 5.54 7.63 22.81
CA ILE A 483 5.67 7.82 24.27
C ILE A 483 7.06 7.45 24.81
N ALA A 484 7.78 6.54 24.15
CA ALA A 484 9.14 6.18 24.52
C ALA A 484 9.94 5.72 23.29
N ALA A 485 11.26 5.93 23.33
CA ALA A 485 12.17 5.43 22.31
C ALA A 485 13.51 5.02 22.94
N ALA A 486 14.06 3.90 22.48
CA ALA A 486 15.44 3.51 22.73
C ALA A 486 16.32 3.99 21.58
N VAL A 487 17.23 4.92 21.87
CA VAL A 487 18.06 5.61 20.87
C VAL A 487 19.54 5.35 21.17
N TYR A 488 20.32 5.07 20.11
CA TYR A 488 21.75 4.85 20.23
C TYR A 488 22.45 6.04 20.89
N GLY A 489 23.32 5.77 21.86
CA GLY A 489 24.07 6.80 22.58
C GLY A 489 23.26 7.60 23.60
N GLN A 490 21.98 7.28 23.80
CA GLN A 490 21.14 7.88 24.84
C GLN A 490 20.86 6.86 25.94
N SER A 491 21.27 7.19 27.17
CA SER A 491 20.95 6.41 28.37
C SER A 491 20.33 7.34 29.39
N VAL A 492 19.01 7.28 29.50
CA VAL A 492 18.24 8.03 30.50
C VAL A 492 17.73 7.03 31.54
N ALA A 493 17.99 7.30 32.82
CA ALA A 493 17.53 6.42 33.90
C ALA A 493 16.00 6.29 33.87
N GLY A 494 15.52 5.05 33.88
CA GLY A 494 14.09 4.74 33.79
C GLY A 494 13.52 4.83 32.37
N ALA A 495 14.26 5.27 31.35
CA ALA A 495 13.78 5.21 29.97
C ALA A 495 13.97 3.82 29.37
N LEU A 496 13.30 3.58 28.24
CA LEU A 496 13.51 2.37 27.44
C LEU A 496 14.96 2.33 26.93
N ALA A 497 15.68 1.26 27.24
CA ALA A 497 17.12 1.17 26.99
C ALA A 497 17.47 0.73 25.54
N PHE A 498 18.57 1.29 25.01
CA PHE A 498 19.25 0.78 23.81
C PHE A 498 20.16 -0.39 24.20
N ASP A 499 19.55 -1.52 24.50
CA ASP A 499 20.16 -2.74 25.00
C ASP A 499 19.61 -3.94 24.22
N GLN A 500 19.64 -5.15 24.80
CA GLN A 500 19.09 -6.40 24.26
C GLN A 500 17.92 -6.26 23.25
N CYS A 501 17.89 -7.14 22.25
CA CYS A 501 16.78 -7.22 21.30
C CYS A 501 15.42 -7.27 22.01
N LYS A 502 14.42 -6.59 21.45
CA LYS A 502 13.06 -6.52 21.97
C LYS A 502 12.27 -7.72 21.45
N ASP A 503 11.80 -8.55 22.36
CA ASP A 503 11.31 -9.90 22.05
C ASP A 503 9.79 -10.02 22.15
N ALA A 504 9.19 -9.46 23.20
CA ALA A 504 7.75 -9.51 23.44
C ALA A 504 7.27 -8.31 24.26
N ILE A 505 6.05 -7.85 24.01
CA ILE A 505 5.41 -6.77 24.79
C ILE A 505 3.99 -7.18 25.21
N ALA A 506 3.60 -6.85 26.44
CA ALA A 506 2.25 -7.07 26.94
C ALA A 506 1.88 -6.01 27.98
N PHE A 507 0.71 -5.40 27.84
CA PHE A 507 0.12 -4.57 28.88
C PHE A 507 -1.04 -5.30 29.57
N ALA A 508 -1.08 -5.20 30.90
CA ALA A 508 -2.18 -5.73 31.71
C ALA A 508 -3.34 -4.74 31.81
N ASP A 509 -3.00 -3.44 31.86
CA ASP A 509 -3.92 -2.33 31.98
C ASP A 509 -3.25 -1.03 31.43
N PRO A 510 -3.94 0.13 31.39
CA PRO A 510 -3.40 1.41 30.92
C PRO A 510 -2.07 1.87 31.56
N GLN A 511 -1.72 1.36 32.73
CA GLN A 511 -0.56 1.79 33.51
C GLN A 511 0.54 0.71 33.57
N HIS A 512 0.15 -0.56 33.68
CA HIS A 512 1.07 -1.65 33.93
C HIS A 512 1.33 -2.48 32.68
N GLY A 513 2.60 -2.57 32.31
CA GLY A 513 3.04 -3.34 31.15
C GLY A 513 4.44 -3.89 31.29
N PHE A 514 4.76 -4.80 30.38
CA PHE A 514 5.99 -5.59 30.36
C PHE A 514 6.57 -5.60 28.97
N LEU A 515 7.90 -5.49 28.90
CA LEU A 515 8.68 -5.64 27.69
C LEU A 515 9.84 -6.58 27.97
N ALA A 516 9.85 -7.72 27.30
CA ALA A 516 10.95 -8.66 27.38
C ALA A 516 12.01 -8.34 26.34
N THR A 517 13.25 -8.53 26.74
CA THR A 517 14.42 -8.39 25.88
C THR A 517 15.33 -9.60 26.01
N GLY A 518 16.06 -9.92 24.95
CA GLY A 518 16.99 -11.05 24.93
C GLY A 518 18.23 -10.77 24.09
N ASP A 519 19.33 -11.40 24.47
CA ASP A 519 20.53 -11.54 23.63
C ASP A 519 21.00 -13.00 23.66
N THR A 520 22.15 -13.31 23.05
CA THR A 520 22.65 -14.68 22.97
C THR A 520 23.63 -15.08 24.08
N LEU A 521 23.93 -14.19 25.02
CA LEU A 521 25.02 -14.32 26.01
C LEU A 521 24.60 -14.04 27.47
N ASP A 522 23.47 -13.37 27.69
CA ASP A 522 22.96 -12.96 29.00
C ASP A 522 21.48 -13.34 29.15
N ARG A 523 21.01 -13.40 30.39
CA ARG A 523 19.63 -13.75 30.71
C ARG A 523 18.69 -12.68 30.18
N SER A 524 17.49 -13.10 29.77
CA SER A 524 16.46 -12.18 29.31
C SER A 524 16.13 -11.17 30.40
N THR A 525 16.05 -9.91 30.02
CA THR A 525 15.61 -8.82 30.89
C THR A 525 14.13 -8.55 30.65
N ILE A 526 13.34 -8.49 31.71
CA ILE A 526 11.95 -8.06 31.68
C ILE A 526 11.87 -6.66 32.27
N TYR A 527 11.56 -5.70 31.41
CA TYR A 527 11.21 -4.35 31.79
C TYR A 527 9.74 -4.32 32.20
N ARG A 528 9.43 -3.63 33.30
CA ARG A 528 8.07 -3.34 33.75
C ARG A 528 7.84 -1.83 33.87
N THR A 529 6.66 -1.39 33.49
CA THR A 529 6.19 0.00 33.63
C THR A 529 5.00 0.06 34.57
N ALA A 530 4.81 1.21 35.22
CA ALA A 530 3.64 1.53 36.04
C ALA A 530 3.00 2.88 35.61
N ASP A 531 3.41 3.43 34.47
CA ASP A 531 2.98 4.72 33.94
C ASP A 531 2.69 4.67 32.43
N GLY A 532 2.30 3.49 31.92
CA GLY A 532 1.87 3.33 30.53
C GLY A 532 3.02 3.27 29.54
N GLY A 533 4.25 3.02 30.00
CA GLY A 533 5.45 2.83 29.17
C GLY A 533 6.36 4.05 29.07
N VAL A 534 6.14 5.07 29.90
CA VAL A 534 7.00 6.26 29.97
C VAL A 534 8.28 5.94 30.73
N THR A 535 8.17 5.24 31.87
CA THR A 535 9.30 4.75 32.64
C THR A 535 9.26 3.24 32.88
N TRP A 536 10.45 2.66 33.01
CA TRP A 536 10.68 1.23 33.06
C TRP A 536 11.65 0.86 34.18
N SER A 537 11.35 -0.23 34.87
CA SER A 537 12.24 -0.91 35.83
C SER A 537 12.57 -2.30 35.33
N ALA A 538 13.84 -2.71 35.42
CA ALA A 538 14.29 -4.00 34.90
C ALA A 538 14.38 -5.08 35.98
N SER A 539 14.04 -6.31 35.60
CA SER A 539 14.30 -7.55 36.35
C SER A 539 14.82 -8.61 35.38
N LYS A 540 15.57 -9.61 35.85
CA LYS A 540 16.06 -10.70 34.98
C LYS A 540 15.31 -11.99 35.27
N LEU A 541 15.03 -12.77 34.22
CA LEU A 541 14.60 -14.16 34.42
C LEU A 541 15.74 -14.96 35.07
N PRO A 542 15.46 -15.83 36.05
CA PRO A 542 16.46 -16.75 36.58
C PRO A 542 16.76 -17.86 35.57
N ASP A 543 17.91 -18.51 35.70
CA ASP A 543 18.16 -19.74 34.95
C ASP A 543 17.28 -20.87 35.51
N PRO A 544 16.61 -21.66 34.66
CA PRO A 544 15.82 -22.81 35.11
C PRO A 544 16.73 -23.98 35.51
N PRO A 545 16.20 -24.99 36.24
CA PRO A 545 16.97 -26.16 36.63
C PRO A 545 17.62 -26.87 35.43
N GLY A 546 18.93 -27.12 35.51
CA GLY A 546 19.69 -27.78 34.45
C GLY A 546 20.05 -26.89 33.26
N TRP A 547 19.81 -25.58 33.35
CA TRP A 547 20.21 -24.58 32.38
C TRP A 547 21.17 -23.58 33.03
N VAL A 548 22.17 -23.10 32.27
CA VAL A 548 23.07 -22.04 32.70
C VAL A 548 23.25 -21.12 31.51
N THR A 549 22.83 -19.87 31.64
CA THR A 549 23.05 -18.87 30.60
C THR A 549 24.53 -18.49 30.56
N GLY A 550 25.13 -18.46 29.37
CA GLY A 550 26.56 -18.14 29.25
C GLY A 550 27.11 -18.21 27.83
N ASN A 551 28.44 -18.13 27.74
CA ASN A 551 29.17 -18.06 26.47
C ASN A 551 28.81 -19.22 25.51
N GLY A 552 28.70 -18.90 24.22
CA GLY A 552 28.44 -19.89 23.16
C GLY A 552 27.04 -19.84 22.54
N GLY A 553 26.23 -18.82 22.87
CA GLY A 553 24.88 -18.68 22.30
C GLY A 553 23.78 -19.34 23.12
N VAL A 554 24.08 -19.76 24.35
CA VAL A 554 23.15 -20.46 25.25
C VAL A 554 22.44 -19.44 26.12
N ALA A 555 21.33 -18.91 25.60
CA ALA A 555 20.46 -17.97 26.30
C ALA A 555 18.99 -18.25 25.97
N LEU A 556 18.11 -17.96 26.92
CA LEU A 556 16.67 -17.99 26.69
C LEU A 556 16.22 -16.66 26.10
N ARG A 557 15.23 -16.73 25.22
CA ARG A 557 14.49 -15.59 24.68
C ARG A 557 13.02 -15.75 24.97
N VAL A 558 12.37 -14.66 25.30
CA VAL A 558 10.94 -14.68 25.63
C VAL A 558 10.13 -14.79 24.35
N VAL A 559 9.19 -15.73 24.35
CA VAL A 559 8.27 -15.98 23.23
C VAL A 559 6.96 -15.23 23.46
N SER A 560 6.42 -15.28 24.69
CA SER A 560 5.17 -14.60 25.03
C SER A 560 5.10 -14.23 26.51
N ILE A 561 4.30 -13.20 26.80
CA ILE A 561 3.98 -12.74 28.15
C ILE A 561 2.46 -12.69 28.26
N LYS A 562 1.90 -13.27 29.32
CA LYS A 562 0.46 -13.22 29.61
C LYS A 562 0.20 -12.89 31.06
N THR A 563 -0.77 -12.02 31.30
CA THR A 563 -1.14 -11.53 32.63
C THR A 563 -2.54 -12.01 33.01
N PHE A 564 -2.71 -12.39 34.27
CA PHE A 564 -3.94 -12.89 34.87
C PHE A 564 -4.08 -12.31 36.28
N GLY A 565 -4.65 -11.11 36.38
CA GLY A 565 -4.66 -10.38 37.65
C GLY A 565 -3.23 -10.15 38.15
N THR A 566 -2.89 -10.69 39.32
CA THR A 566 -1.53 -10.58 39.89
C THR A 566 -0.53 -11.57 39.32
N THR A 567 -0.99 -12.64 38.67
CA THR A 567 -0.12 -13.68 38.10
C THR A 567 0.32 -13.31 36.70
N ILE A 568 1.61 -13.45 36.41
CA ILE A 568 2.19 -13.20 35.09
C ILE A 568 2.95 -14.45 34.69
N LEU A 569 2.64 -14.98 33.50
CA LEU A 569 3.32 -16.12 32.91
C LEU A 569 4.16 -15.65 31.72
N VAL A 570 5.39 -16.17 31.65
CA VAL A 570 6.34 -15.90 30.56
C VAL A 570 6.78 -17.22 29.98
N ASP A 571 6.50 -17.44 28.70
CA ASP A 571 7.06 -18.56 27.95
C ASP A 571 8.37 -18.11 27.28
N SER A 572 9.37 -19.00 27.29
CA SER A 572 10.70 -18.71 26.79
C SER A 572 11.29 -19.94 26.10
N SER A 573 12.12 -19.69 25.09
CA SER A 573 12.79 -20.74 24.33
C SER A 573 14.26 -20.38 24.08
N GLY A 574 15.10 -21.39 23.93
CA GLY A 574 16.51 -21.23 23.59
C GLY A 574 17.14 -22.54 23.17
N THR A 575 18.41 -22.48 22.78
CA THR A 575 19.19 -23.65 22.38
C THR A 575 20.25 -23.92 23.44
N ASN A 576 20.32 -25.15 23.94
CA ASN A 576 21.35 -25.52 24.92
C ASN A 576 22.74 -25.64 24.27
N ASP A 577 23.75 -25.91 25.08
CA ASP A 577 25.14 -26.16 24.68
C ASP A 577 25.33 -27.31 23.68
N GLN A 578 24.37 -28.22 23.59
CA GLN A 578 24.34 -29.33 22.64
C GLN A 578 23.60 -29.02 21.33
N GLY A 579 23.11 -27.79 21.15
CA GLY A 579 22.33 -27.43 19.97
C GLY A 579 20.87 -27.88 20.01
N LEU A 580 20.36 -28.35 21.15
CA LEU A 580 18.98 -28.83 21.31
C LEU A 580 18.05 -27.71 21.79
N PRO A 581 16.87 -27.53 21.17
CA PRO A 581 15.89 -26.55 21.62
C PRO A 581 15.32 -26.96 22.99
N ARG A 582 15.18 -25.98 23.88
CA ARG A 582 14.56 -26.10 25.20
C ARG A 582 13.64 -24.91 25.42
N SER A 583 12.51 -25.16 26.06
CA SER A 583 11.56 -24.11 26.44
C SER A 583 11.14 -24.26 27.89
N PHE A 584 10.82 -23.14 28.53
CA PHE A 584 10.51 -23.06 29.95
C PHE A 584 9.49 -21.94 30.22
N VAL A 585 8.62 -22.19 31.20
CA VAL A 585 7.67 -21.17 31.68
C VAL A 585 8.15 -20.61 33.02
N PHE A 586 8.06 -19.29 33.17
CA PHE A 586 8.32 -18.55 34.39
C PHE A 586 7.04 -17.88 34.90
N GLU A 587 6.95 -17.71 36.22
CA GLU A 587 5.86 -17.02 36.88
C GLU A 587 6.37 -15.82 37.70
N SER A 588 5.59 -14.75 37.72
CA SER A 588 5.67 -13.68 38.70
C SER A 588 4.30 -13.45 39.35
N THR A 589 4.29 -13.13 40.64
CA THR A 589 3.08 -12.75 41.40
C THR A 589 3.21 -11.38 42.08
N ASP A 590 4.30 -10.65 41.81
CA ASP A 590 4.67 -9.39 42.46
C ASP A 590 4.79 -8.22 41.45
N GLY A 591 4.01 -8.31 40.36
CA GLY A 591 4.01 -7.32 39.29
C GLY A 591 5.33 -7.30 38.51
N GLY A 592 5.97 -8.46 38.33
CA GLY A 592 7.23 -8.60 37.59
C GLY A 592 8.44 -8.05 38.34
N ALA A 593 8.40 -7.91 39.66
CA ALA A 593 9.58 -7.52 40.45
C ALA A 593 10.57 -8.70 40.54
N GLY A 594 10.02 -9.90 40.68
CA GLY A 594 10.74 -11.17 40.72
C GLY A 594 10.08 -12.22 39.84
N TRP A 595 10.89 -13.16 39.37
CA TRP A 595 10.49 -14.26 38.51
C TRP A 595 10.97 -15.57 39.11
N LYS A 596 10.14 -16.61 39.04
CA LYS A 596 10.52 -17.98 39.38
C LYS A 596 10.25 -18.90 38.20
N TYR A 597 11.13 -19.89 38.02
CA TYR A 597 10.86 -20.99 37.13
C TYR A 597 9.61 -21.76 37.60
N LEU A 598 8.75 -22.16 36.67
CA LEU A 598 7.51 -22.89 36.94
C LEU A 598 7.61 -24.35 36.45
N VAL A 599 7.74 -24.55 35.13
CA VAL A 599 7.71 -25.88 34.47
C VAL A 599 8.55 -25.89 33.19
N PRO A 600 9.02 -27.08 32.73
CA PRO A 600 9.53 -27.20 31.38
C PRO A 600 8.37 -27.05 30.38
N SER A 601 8.67 -26.59 29.18
CA SER A 601 7.67 -26.29 28.15
C SER A 601 8.07 -26.88 26.80
N LEU A 602 7.10 -26.94 25.87
CA LEU A 602 7.36 -27.31 24.48
C LEU A 602 7.41 -26.08 23.56
N GLY A 603 7.22 -24.86 24.09
CA GLY A 603 7.23 -23.59 23.35
C GLY A 603 6.05 -23.42 22.41
N VAL A 604 4.97 -24.18 22.62
CA VAL A 604 3.75 -24.18 21.78
C VAL A 604 2.48 -24.14 22.61
N GLU A 605 2.60 -23.91 23.93
CA GLU A 605 1.43 -23.79 24.79
C GLU A 605 0.82 -22.39 24.75
N THR A 606 -0.49 -22.35 24.97
CA THR A 606 -1.28 -21.13 25.04
C THR A 606 -1.92 -21.06 26.41
N PHE A 607 -1.67 -19.96 27.11
CA PHE A 607 -2.21 -19.71 28.44
C PHE A 607 -3.67 -19.26 28.35
N VAL A 608 -4.59 -20.07 28.90
CA VAL A 608 -6.03 -19.75 28.97
C VAL A 608 -6.39 -19.15 30.33
N THR A 609 -5.87 -19.73 31.40
CA THR A 609 -5.90 -19.20 32.77
C THR A 609 -4.54 -19.41 33.43
N PRO A 610 -4.31 -18.97 34.69
CA PRO A 610 -3.06 -19.27 35.40
C PRO A 610 -2.70 -20.75 35.44
N THR A 611 -3.70 -21.65 35.49
CA THR A 611 -3.48 -23.10 35.62
C THR A 611 -3.98 -23.90 34.43
N ARG A 612 -4.89 -23.37 33.60
CA ARG A 612 -5.41 -24.06 32.41
C ARG A 612 -4.71 -23.59 31.17
N TRP A 613 -3.96 -24.47 30.50
CA TRP A 613 -3.28 -24.17 29.24
C TRP A 613 -3.61 -25.22 28.17
N LEU A 614 -3.44 -24.85 26.91
CA LEU A 614 -3.72 -25.71 25.77
C LEU A 614 -2.51 -25.79 24.84
N ARG A 615 -2.32 -26.94 24.21
CA ARG A 615 -1.47 -27.12 23.03
C ARG A 615 -2.38 -27.57 21.92
N ILE A 616 -2.46 -26.82 20.82
CA ILE A 616 -3.36 -27.11 19.71
C ILE A 616 -2.53 -27.15 18.44
N ALA A 617 -2.52 -28.30 17.76
CA ALA A 617 -1.89 -28.48 16.46
C ALA A 617 -2.90 -28.25 15.32
N ASN A 618 -2.40 -27.90 14.13
CA ASN A 618 -3.25 -27.61 12.96
C ASN A 618 -4.06 -28.82 12.44
N ASN A 619 -3.80 -30.03 12.95
CA ASN A 619 -4.49 -31.27 12.57
C ASN A 619 -5.55 -31.71 13.59
N GLY A 620 -5.91 -30.84 14.53
CA GLY A 620 -6.90 -31.10 15.59
C GLY A 620 -6.34 -31.89 16.79
N GLN A 621 -5.08 -32.32 16.75
CA GLN A 621 -4.45 -32.88 17.95
C GLN A 621 -4.27 -31.77 18.98
N ALA A 622 -4.83 -31.98 20.16
CA ALA A 622 -4.68 -31.04 21.27
C ALA A 622 -4.43 -31.76 22.60
N GLU A 623 -3.73 -31.06 23.48
CA GLU A 623 -3.51 -31.45 24.86
C GLU A 623 -3.93 -30.29 25.76
N GLU A 624 -4.42 -30.63 26.95
CA GLU A 624 -4.80 -29.68 27.98
C GLU A 624 -4.08 -30.02 29.28
N THR A 625 -3.72 -28.97 30.02
CA THR A 625 -3.31 -29.03 31.41
C THR A 625 -4.28 -28.19 32.23
N LEU A 626 -4.53 -28.60 33.48
CA LEU A 626 -5.33 -27.85 34.45
C LEU A 626 -4.53 -27.43 35.69
N ASP A 627 -3.24 -27.76 35.71
CA ASP A 627 -2.33 -27.60 36.84
C ASP A 627 -1.04 -26.84 36.46
N ALA A 628 -1.15 -25.91 35.52
CA ALA A 628 -0.06 -25.05 35.06
C ALA A 628 1.10 -25.83 34.42
N GLY A 629 0.76 -26.81 33.58
CA GLY A 629 1.70 -27.54 32.73
C GLY A 629 2.48 -28.65 33.44
N GLN A 630 2.07 -29.04 34.64
CA GLN A 630 2.69 -30.16 35.37
C GLN A 630 2.29 -31.49 34.71
N ASP A 631 1.00 -31.70 34.51
CA ASP A 631 0.45 -32.86 33.83
C ASP A 631 -0.41 -32.45 32.63
N TRP A 632 -0.39 -33.29 31.58
CA TRP A 632 -1.11 -33.07 30.33
C TRP A 632 -1.97 -34.28 29.99
N HIS A 633 -3.19 -34.03 29.54
CA HIS A 633 -4.10 -35.04 29.01
C HIS A 633 -4.56 -34.66 27.61
N ALA A 634 -4.96 -35.67 26.82
CA ALA A 634 -5.53 -35.44 25.50
C ALA A 634 -6.79 -34.58 25.60
N TYR A 635 -6.89 -33.58 24.73
CA TYR A 635 -8.01 -32.66 24.65
C TYR A 635 -8.62 -32.71 23.25
N SER A 636 -9.95 -32.73 23.18
CA SER A 636 -10.66 -32.78 21.90
C SER A 636 -10.79 -31.37 21.33
N SER A 637 -10.14 -31.11 20.20
CA SER A 637 -10.28 -29.88 19.42
C SER A 637 -10.59 -30.22 17.97
N ASP A 638 -11.55 -29.54 17.37
CA ASP A 638 -11.84 -29.66 15.94
C ASP A 638 -11.02 -28.70 15.07
N TYR A 639 -10.03 -27.98 15.66
CA TYR A 639 -9.20 -27.02 14.94
C TYR A 639 -8.48 -27.70 13.78
N GLN A 640 -8.80 -27.30 12.55
CA GLN A 640 -8.16 -27.79 11.35
C GLN A 640 -7.75 -26.65 10.44
N ASP A 641 -6.47 -26.66 10.05
CA ASP A 641 -5.96 -25.75 9.03
C ASP A 641 -4.81 -26.37 8.23
N ALA A 642 -4.31 -25.64 7.23
CA ALA A 642 -3.23 -26.04 6.35
C ALA A 642 -1.99 -26.49 7.14
N ALA A 643 -1.58 -27.75 6.93
CA ALA A 643 -0.35 -28.28 7.48
C ALA A 643 0.87 -27.51 6.94
N GLY A 644 1.75 -27.06 7.83
CA GLY A 644 3.04 -26.44 7.48
C GLY A 644 3.23 -24.97 7.83
N VAL A 645 2.24 -24.30 8.45
CA VAL A 645 2.40 -22.95 9.04
C VAL A 645 1.89 -22.97 10.46
N SER A 646 2.73 -22.61 11.44
CA SER A 646 2.32 -22.61 12.86
C SER A 646 1.18 -21.65 13.11
N SER A 647 0.17 -22.10 13.85
CA SER A 647 -0.91 -21.24 14.30
C SER A 647 -0.51 -20.48 15.56
N VAL A 648 -1.04 -19.26 15.73
CA VAL A 648 -0.91 -18.49 16.98
C VAL A 648 -2.26 -18.44 17.65
N PHE A 649 -2.33 -18.73 18.95
CA PHE A 649 -3.58 -18.68 19.71
C PHE A 649 -3.50 -17.65 20.83
N VAL A 650 -4.61 -16.92 21.03
CA VAL A 650 -4.78 -15.99 22.15
C VAL A 650 -6.16 -16.19 22.78
N PHE A 651 -6.21 -16.37 24.09
CA PHE A 651 -7.45 -16.44 24.84
C PHE A 651 -7.73 -15.12 25.55
N ALA A 652 -8.97 -14.64 25.43
CA ALA A 652 -9.43 -13.46 26.12
C ALA A 652 -9.94 -13.80 27.52
N ASP A 653 -10.56 -14.96 27.66
CA ASP A 653 -10.99 -15.56 28.93
C ASP A 653 -10.94 -17.09 28.85
N ASP A 654 -11.56 -17.77 29.83
CA ASP A 654 -11.54 -19.23 29.94
C ASP A 654 -12.31 -19.96 28.81
N LYS A 655 -13.13 -19.24 28.03
CA LYS A 655 -14.00 -19.78 26.99
C LYS A 655 -13.72 -19.21 25.61
N VAL A 656 -13.54 -17.90 25.52
CA VAL A 656 -13.39 -17.18 24.25
C VAL A 656 -11.92 -17.02 23.91
N GLY A 657 -11.56 -17.54 22.75
CA GLY A 657 -10.21 -17.50 22.21
C GLY A 657 -10.20 -17.39 20.71
N TYR A 658 -9.04 -17.00 20.18
CA TYR A 658 -8.82 -16.74 18.77
C TYR A 658 -7.54 -17.41 18.31
N GLY A 659 -7.55 -17.94 17.09
CA GLY A 659 -6.43 -18.61 16.46
C GLY A 659 -6.15 -18.00 15.10
N THR A 660 -4.88 -17.87 14.72
CA THR A 660 -4.49 -17.40 13.39
C THR A 660 -3.65 -18.41 12.66
N VAL A 661 -3.81 -18.43 11.33
CA VAL A 661 -3.03 -19.25 10.42
C VAL A 661 -3.08 -18.64 9.04
N ARG A 662 -1.91 -18.35 8.47
CA ARG A 662 -1.75 -17.68 7.17
C ARG A 662 -2.48 -16.35 7.04
N GLY A 663 -2.94 -15.76 8.15
CA GLY A 663 -3.74 -14.53 8.16
C GLY A 663 -5.22 -14.76 8.42
N GLY A 664 -5.72 -15.99 8.44
CA GLY A 664 -7.08 -16.29 8.84
C GLY A 664 -7.26 -16.06 10.34
N VAL A 665 -8.48 -15.82 10.78
CA VAL A 665 -8.86 -15.81 12.19
C VAL A 665 -9.98 -16.81 12.41
N HIS A 666 -9.75 -17.67 13.38
CA HIS A 666 -10.70 -18.65 13.90
C HIS A 666 -11.05 -18.25 15.32
N ARG A 667 -12.26 -18.58 15.75
CA ARG A 667 -12.77 -18.29 17.07
C ARG A 667 -13.28 -19.56 17.73
N THR A 668 -13.00 -19.67 19.02
CA THR A 668 -13.67 -20.59 19.94
C THR A 668 -14.49 -19.78 20.95
N VAL A 669 -15.61 -20.34 21.41
CA VAL A 669 -16.42 -19.82 22.53
C VAL A 669 -16.64 -20.84 23.64
N ASP A 670 -15.95 -21.99 23.58
CA ASP A 670 -16.06 -23.10 24.52
C ASP A 670 -14.71 -23.61 25.02
N GLY A 671 -13.71 -22.72 25.06
CA GLY A 671 -12.41 -23.01 25.64
C GLY A 671 -11.49 -23.81 24.74
N GLY A 672 -11.70 -23.78 23.42
CA GLY A 672 -10.82 -24.35 22.40
C GLY A 672 -11.27 -25.70 21.87
N ALA A 673 -12.49 -26.16 22.21
CA ALA A 673 -13.02 -27.44 21.74
C ALA A 673 -13.54 -27.32 20.30
N HIS A 674 -14.28 -26.24 20.01
CA HIS A 674 -14.83 -26.00 18.69
C HIS A 674 -14.37 -24.65 18.11
N TRP A 675 -13.95 -24.68 16.85
CA TRP A 675 -13.39 -23.54 16.14
C TRP A 675 -14.18 -23.23 14.88
N GLU A 676 -14.57 -21.97 14.75
CA GLU A 676 -15.19 -21.46 13.54
C GLU A 676 -14.30 -20.41 12.88
N THR A 677 -14.19 -20.47 11.56
CA THR A 677 -13.54 -19.40 10.79
C THR A 677 -14.42 -18.15 10.84
N ILE A 678 -13.97 -17.14 11.56
CA ILE A 678 -14.64 -15.82 11.62
C ILE A 678 -14.07 -14.84 10.60
N LYS A 679 -12.87 -15.11 10.08
CA LYS A 679 -12.22 -14.29 9.06
C LYS A 679 -11.27 -15.12 8.20
N GLY A 680 -11.66 -15.48 6.97
CA GLY A 680 -10.79 -16.20 6.03
C GLY A 680 -9.89 -15.29 5.17
N SER A 681 -10.29 -14.03 5.02
CA SER A 681 -9.54 -12.98 4.32
C SER A 681 -9.85 -11.63 4.95
N TRP A 682 -8.85 -10.76 5.04
CA TRP A 682 -9.02 -9.38 5.54
C TRP A 682 -9.39 -8.45 4.42
N PRO A 683 -10.19 -7.38 4.63
CA PRO A 683 -10.54 -6.37 3.62
C PRO A 683 -9.38 -5.39 3.37
#